data_AF-A0A9W8KIX4-F1
#
_entry.id   AF-A0A9W8KIX4-F1
#
_cell.length_a   1.000
_cell.length_b   1.000
_cell.length_c   1.000
_cell.angle_alpha   90.00
_cell.angle_beta   90.00
_cell.angle_gamma   90.00
#
_symmetry.space_group_name_H-M   'P 1'
#
loop_
_entity.id
_entity.type
_entity.pdbx_description
1 polymer ?
#
loop_
_entity_poly.entity_id
_entity_poly.type
_entity_poly.pdbx_seq_one_letter_code
_entity_poly.pdbx_strand_id
1 'polypeptide(L)'
;MDNENMSDKGIRVIKCPLKSLVNDRNDITKVNDYVVVANTASAHMYGLATHKQFDPSVYLAKRFFGEVFLHLTKRKARPNVKAEIQEYRRIIRKHLDAYKEAAGITEFAIANPNQTAQFEAARIYTAYANNIQTRFGQYLRRAINALLKTRERKRDLEEAMKGRTADEIKEAYKDQIWKPGRELKEAIKHRDTVLPVITVGDKNIGDMLEPVLTAYDNGYKLFNEQLKVLRIRHGFRFYGTIQTDGVSVSVIKKTAIAKEKGGWKAEKRDAEANAAIEASRGGPTAPVGSAATDSLPEDHPKKSRRPRKREKLEEKKSGEFTYIHELSPEQLANMENPIFMDPGRQDIVFGMTYESTSEEKALFRYTRSQKAKETRTTRYRKLREDAKKEHPDSNEIKAAEARLATFSCTSILPGKYEQYVRTRAAVWPVLSKFYTNTMTTSKDRNSHQPIHRKLRQSAHIKQQQADEQLAKSIRVTCDDEKPTVILGNWSAPMARYHEPIRGVGFRRMLRKKGCQVYLIDEFRTSKTCPNCLTGTLKTFLKVPNPRPYQRKKTKEVLCHGLLKCTNELCMGPVEVDSVLTPRSRMYNRDLAAVLNFRHIFHGLRDHGKTPERFCCSQLAAVATTDEQQPKKKRKTARTKK
;
A
#
# COMPACT_ATOMS: atom_id res chain seq x y z
N MET A 1 43.38 22.26 -9.71
CA MET A 1 43.62 20.87 -9.26
C MET A 1 44.13 21.04 -7.84
N ASP A 2 43.41 20.66 -6.79
CA ASP A 2 42.80 19.34 -6.62
C ASP A 2 41.30 19.35 -6.36
N ASN A 3 40.64 18.53 -7.15
CA ASN A 3 39.26 18.14 -7.05
C ASN A 3 39.23 16.97 -6.06
N GLU A 4 39.34 17.26 -4.75
CA GLU A 4 39.13 16.23 -3.75
C GLU A 4 37.65 15.84 -3.74
N ASN A 5 37.38 14.72 -4.40
CA ASN A 5 36.20 13.90 -4.24
C ASN A 5 35.91 13.71 -2.74
N MET A 6 35.06 14.56 -2.17
CA MET A 6 34.37 14.28 -0.92
C MET A 6 33.51 13.03 -1.14
N SER A 7 34.13 11.89 -0.87
CA SER A 7 33.48 10.60 -0.71
C SER A 7 32.22 10.75 0.12
N ASP A 8 31.16 10.09 -0.35
CA ASP A 8 29.80 10.06 0.18
C ASP A 8 29.79 9.49 1.62
N LYS A 9 30.31 10.27 2.59
CA LYS A 9 30.24 9.96 4.02
C LYS A 9 28.77 9.97 4.39
N GLY A 10 28.22 8.80 4.65
CA GLY A 10 26.79 8.58 4.86
C GLY A 10 26.19 9.65 5.77
N ILE A 11 25.22 10.39 5.28
CA ILE A 11 24.50 11.40 6.05
C ILE A 11 23.22 10.76 6.56
N ARG A 12 23.07 10.67 7.89
CA ARG A 12 21.80 10.20 8.48
C ARG A 12 20.86 11.39 8.66
N VAL A 13 19.68 11.28 8.04
CA VAL A 13 18.61 12.27 8.16
C VAL A 13 17.69 11.85 9.32
N ILE A 14 17.68 12.62 10.41
CA ILE A 14 16.88 12.31 11.60
C ILE A 14 15.75 13.33 11.71
N LYS A 15 14.51 12.82 11.76
CA LYS A 15 13.32 13.63 12.08
C LYS A 15 13.27 13.81 13.60
N CYS A 16 13.49 15.04 14.08
CA CYS A 16 13.43 15.34 15.51
C CYS A 16 12.22 16.24 15.86
N PRO A 17 11.63 16.11 17.06
CA PRO A 17 10.57 17.02 17.52
C PRO A 17 11.06 18.46 17.63
N LEU A 18 10.23 19.46 17.33
CA LEU A 18 10.64 20.88 17.47
C LEU A 18 11.16 21.22 18.88
N LYS A 19 10.56 20.63 19.92
CA LYS A 19 10.99 20.74 21.33
C LYS A 19 12.41 20.24 21.64
N SER A 20 13.04 19.53 20.71
CA SER A 20 14.43 19.05 20.86
C SER A 20 15.45 20.00 20.25
N LEU A 21 14.98 21.08 19.62
CA LEU A 21 15.82 22.09 18.97
C LEU A 21 15.56 23.50 19.49
N VAL A 22 14.32 23.78 19.85
CA VAL A 22 13.92 25.06 20.44
C VAL A 22 13.76 24.85 21.93
N ASN A 23 14.55 25.55 22.73
CA ASN A 23 14.51 25.46 24.18
C ASN A 23 13.37 26.31 24.77
N ASP A 24 12.98 27.39 24.09
CA ASP A 24 11.89 28.25 24.52
C ASP A 24 10.51 27.66 24.18
N ARG A 25 9.69 27.47 25.22
CA ARG A 25 8.32 26.96 25.13
C ARG A 25 7.38 27.95 24.44
N ASN A 26 7.64 29.25 24.52
CA ASN A 26 6.83 30.27 23.86
C ASN A 26 7.00 30.22 22.35
N ASP A 27 8.23 30.06 21.86
CA ASP A 27 8.49 29.96 20.42
C ASP A 27 7.93 28.65 19.82
N ILE A 28 7.99 27.54 20.55
CA ILE A 28 7.30 26.30 20.13
C ILE A 28 5.79 26.53 19.99
N THR A 29 5.18 27.28 20.91
CA THR A 29 3.74 27.57 20.89
C THR A 29 3.38 28.44 19.71
N LYS A 30 4.09 29.57 19.50
CA LYS A 30 3.93 30.45 18.33
C LYS A 30 4.04 29.71 17.00
N VAL A 31 5.03 28.82 16.87
CA VAL A 31 5.25 28.03 15.64
C VAL A 31 4.12 27.01 15.43
N ASN A 32 3.65 26.35 16.50
CA ASN A 32 2.50 25.44 16.39
C ASN A 32 1.23 26.19 16.00
N ASP A 33 0.94 27.33 16.63
CA ASP A 33 -0.23 28.14 16.33
C ASP A 33 -0.21 28.63 14.89
N TYR A 34 0.93 29.14 14.42
CA TYR A 34 1.12 29.53 13.02
C TYR A 34 0.83 28.37 12.05
N VAL A 35 1.34 27.17 12.35
CA VAL A 35 1.14 25.98 11.51
C VAL A 35 -0.32 25.51 11.52
N VAL A 36 -1.00 25.58 12.67
CA VAL A 36 -2.42 25.24 12.77
C VAL A 36 -3.25 26.22 11.94
N VAL A 37 -3.01 27.52 12.08
CA VAL A 37 -3.74 28.55 11.31
C VAL A 37 -3.46 28.41 9.81
N ALA A 38 -2.20 28.24 9.40
CA ALA A 38 -1.83 28.07 7.99
C ALA A 38 -2.46 26.82 7.35
N ASN A 39 -2.45 25.68 8.04
CA ASN A 39 -3.08 24.46 7.51
C ASN A 39 -4.60 24.55 7.49
N THR A 40 -5.21 25.24 8.47
CA THR A 40 -6.66 25.50 8.49
C THR A 40 -7.06 26.38 7.31
N ALA A 41 -6.35 27.50 7.10
CA ALA A 41 -6.53 28.36 5.94
C ALA A 41 -6.32 27.60 4.62
N SER A 42 -5.35 26.69 4.55
CA SER A 42 -5.11 25.84 3.38
C SER A 42 -6.25 24.88 3.09
N ALA A 43 -6.87 24.29 4.13
CA ALA A 43 -8.02 23.42 3.99
C ALA A 43 -9.24 24.18 3.44
N HIS A 44 -9.45 25.41 3.92
CA HIS A 44 -10.52 26.29 3.42
C HIS A 44 -10.24 26.81 2.00
N MET A 45 -8.99 27.13 1.68
CA MET A 45 -8.57 27.44 0.31
C MET A 45 -8.93 26.29 -0.63
N TYR A 46 -8.65 25.05 -0.22
CA TYR A 46 -9.01 23.86 -1.00
C TYR A 46 -10.54 23.72 -1.15
N GLY A 47 -11.29 23.94 -0.06
CA GLY A 47 -12.76 23.87 -0.07
C GLY A 47 -13.41 24.91 -0.98
N LEU A 48 -12.95 26.16 -0.92
CA LEU A 48 -13.45 27.23 -1.78
C LEU A 48 -13.03 26.99 -3.24
N ALA A 49 -11.75 26.72 -3.51
CA ALA A 49 -11.25 26.53 -4.87
C ALA A 49 -11.82 25.29 -5.59
N THR A 50 -12.50 24.37 -4.88
CA THR A 50 -13.19 23.21 -5.45
C THR A 50 -14.69 23.43 -5.65
N HIS A 51 -15.18 24.65 -5.41
CA HIS A 51 -16.56 25.00 -5.67
C HIS A 51 -16.89 24.82 -7.15
N LYS A 52 -18.03 24.20 -7.47
CA LYS A 52 -18.44 23.85 -8.86
C LYS A 52 -18.56 25.04 -9.81
N GLN A 53 -18.53 26.25 -9.28
CA GLN A 53 -18.66 27.50 -10.04
C GLN A 53 -17.32 28.02 -10.56
N PHE A 54 -16.18 27.43 -10.15
CA PHE A 54 -14.88 27.74 -10.73
C PHE A 54 -14.57 26.74 -11.84
N ASP A 55 -14.33 27.26 -13.04
CA ASP A 55 -13.79 26.49 -14.16
C ASP A 55 -12.37 26.00 -13.82
N PRO A 56 -12.16 24.68 -13.65
CA PRO A 56 -10.85 24.14 -13.32
C PRO A 56 -9.80 24.38 -14.40
N SER A 57 -10.19 24.55 -15.67
CA SER A 57 -9.25 24.80 -16.76
C SER A 57 -8.59 26.17 -16.66
N VAL A 58 -9.29 27.14 -16.06
CA VAL A 58 -8.83 28.53 -15.90
C VAL A 58 -8.25 28.76 -14.51
N TYR A 59 -8.89 28.24 -13.46
CA TYR A 59 -8.59 28.63 -12.08
C TYR A 59 -7.73 27.62 -11.31
N LEU A 60 -7.37 26.46 -11.89
CA LEU A 60 -6.41 25.53 -11.27
C LEU A 60 -4.95 26.02 -11.42
N ALA A 61 -4.67 27.24 -11.00
CA ALA A 61 -3.38 27.89 -11.12
C ALA A 61 -2.79 28.24 -9.75
N LYS A 62 -1.45 28.19 -9.63
CA LYS A 62 -0.73 28.62 -8.42
C LYS A 62 -1.13 30.04 -7.99
N ARG A 63 -1.32 30.94 -8.96
CA ARG A 63 -1.70 32.34 -8.68
C ARG A 63 -3.11 32.45 -8.12
N PHE A 64 -4.06 31.70 -8.67
CA PHE A 64 -5.45 31.68 -8.20
C PHE A 64 -5.54 31.18 -6.75
N PHE A 65 -4.92 30.04 -6.44
CA PHE A 65 -4.85 29.53 -5.07
C PHE A 65 -4.24 30.57 -4.11
N GLY A 66 -3.15 31.21 -4.52
CA GLY A 66 -2.54 32.29 -3.73
C GLY A 66 -3.53 33.41 -3.42
N GLU A 67 -4.30 33.88 -4.40
CA GLU A 67 -5.33 34.90 -4.15
C GLU A 67 -6.47 34.38 -3.27
N VAL A 68 -6.94 33.15 -3.43
CA VAL A 68 -7.96 32.55 -2.55
C VAL A 68 -7.47 32.54 -1.09
N PHE A 69 -6.25 32.06 -0.84
CA PHE A 69 -5.65 32.07 0.50
C PHE A 69 -5.67 33.47 1.10
N LEU A 70 -5.28 34.46 0.30
CA LEU A 70 -5.13 35.82 0.75
C LEU A 70 -6.47 36.53 1.04
N HIS A 71 -7.60 36.07 0.47
CA HIS A 71 -8.94 36.55 0.84
C HIS A 71 -9.50 35.88 2.10
N LEU A 72 -8.91 34.75 2.52
CA LEU A 72 -9.25 34.10 3.79
C LEU A 72 -8.44 34.69 4.96
N THR A 73 -7.39 35.46 4.68
CA THR A 73 -6.51 36.07 5.70
C THR A 73 -6.71 37.57 5.83
N LYS A 74 -6.49 38.10 7.04
CA LYS A 74 -6.44 39.54 7.31
C LYS A 74 -5.24 40.17 6.59
N ARG A 75 -5.46 40.90 5.49
CA ARG A 75 -4.40 41.65 4.78
C ARG A 75 -4.91 43.00 4.28
N LYS A 76 -3.98 43.96 4.12
CA LYS A 76 -4.23 45.18 3.35
C LYS A 76 -4.19 44.85 1.85
N ALA A 77 -5.26 45.18 1.14
CA ALA A 77 -5.34 44.98 -0.31
C ALA A 77 -4.35 45.91 -1.02
N ARG A 78 -3.60 45.39 -2.00
CA ARG A 78 -2.83 46.23 -2.93
C ARG A 78 -3.74 46.66 -4.09
N PRO A 79 -3.89 47.96 -4.36
CA PRO A 79 -4.80 48.45 -5.39
C PRO A 79 -4.28 48.19 -6.82
N ASN A 80 -2.97 48.34 -7.06
CA ASN A 80 -2.38 48.13 -8.38
C ASN A 80 -1.96 46.67 -8.59
N VAL A 81 -2.73 45.95 -9.39
CA VAL A 81 -2.49 44.53 -9.75
C VAL A 81 -2.85 44.27 -11.20
N LYS A 82 -2.19 43.27 -11.79
CA LYS A 82 -2.42 42.81 -13.17
C LYS A 82 -3.88 42.43 -13.40
N ALA A 83 -4.39 42.63 -14.61
CA ALA A 83 -5.78 42.33 -15.00
C ALA A 83 -6.22 40.90 -14.64
N GLU A 84 -5.35 39.90 -14.86
CA GLU A 84 -5.59 38.49 -14.46
C GLU A 84 -5.94 38.35 -12.96
N ILE A 85 -5.23 39.08 -12.09
CA ILE A 85 -5.44 39.04 -10.64
C ILE A 85 -6.70 39.83 -10.25
N GLN A 86 -7.03 40.89 -10.97
CA GLN A 86 -8.28 41.61 -10.77
C GLN A 86 -9.48 40.70 -11.06
N GLU A 87 -9.40 39.90 -12.11
CA GLU A 87 -10.45 38.94 -12.47
C GLU A 87 -10.59 37.83 -11.43
N TYR A 88 -9.48 37.25 -10.96
CA TYR A 88 -9.52 36.29 -9.84
C TYR A 88 -10.17 36.89 -8.60
N ARG A 89 -9.84 38.14 -8.23
CA ARG A 89 -10.43 38.84 -7.10
C ARG A 89 -11.94 39.02 -7.27
N ARG A 90 -12.39 39.41 -8.45
CA ARG A 90 -13.82 39.60 -8.78
C ARG A 90 -14.61 38.32 -8.56
N ILE A 91 -14.08 37.21 -9.09
CA ILE A 91 -14.71 35.89 -9.00
C ILE A 91 -14.71 35.36 -7.57
N ILE A 92 -13.58 35.46 -6.86
CA ILE A 92 -13.47 35.00 -5.47
C ILE A 92 -14.49 35.73 -4.59
N ARG A 93 -14.58 37.06 -4.69
CA ARG A 93 -15.52 37.87 -3.89
C ARG A 93 -16.97 37.43 -4.06
N LYS A 94 -17.38 37.07 -5.27
CA LYS A 94 -18.75 36.60 -5.56
C LYS A 94 -19.17 35.38 -4.72
N HIS A 95 -18.20 34.56 -4.31
CA HIS A 95 -18.46 33.30 -3.60
C HIS A 95 -17.90 33.27 -2.18
N LEU A 96 -17.10 34.27 -1.80
CA LEU A 96 -16.38 34.31 -0.54
C LEU A 96 -17.32 34.39 0.65
N ASP A 97 -18.30 35.29 0.60
CA ASP A 97 -19.18 35.56 1.74
C ASP A 97 -20.10 34.37 2.02
N ALA A 98 -20.71 33.81 0.97
CA ALA A 98 -21.50 32.59 1.07
C ALA A 98 -20.67 31.40 1.58
N TYR A 99 -19.40 31.28 1.18
CA TYR A 99 -18.51 30.23 1.69
C TYR A 99 -18.12 30.47 3.15
N LYS A 100 -17.81 31.71 3.54
CA LYS A 100 -17.47 32.08 4.93
C LYS A 100 -18.64 31.80 5.86
N GLU A 101 -19.85 32.15 5.46
CA GLU A 101 -21.08 31.86 6.20
C GLU A 101 -21.30 30.35 6.34
N ALA A 102 -21.28 29.60 5.22
CA ALA A 102 -21.49 28.15 5.23
C ALA A 102 -20.41 27.37 6.00
N ALA A 103 -19.18 27.89 6.04
CA ALA A 103 -18.06 27.27 6.74
C ALA A 103 -17.84 27.82 8.16
N GLY A 104 -18.57 28.85 8.58
CA GLY A 104 -18.43 29.50 9.90
C GLY A 104 -17.08 30.20 10.09
N ILE A 105 -16.55 30.86 9.06
CA ILE A 105 -15.22 31.50 9.07
C ILE A 105 -15.37 33.01 9.12
N THR A 106 -14.69 33.66 10.08
CA THR A 106 -14.60 35.12 10.14
C THR A 106 -13.39 35.63 9.35
N GLU A 107 -12.15 35.28 9.75
CA GLU A 107 -10.89 35.55 9.01
C GLU A 107 -9.64 35.05 9.77
N PHE A 108 -8.58 34.64 9.06
CA PHE A 108 -7.33 34.18 9.69
C PHE A 108 -6.30 35.31 9.85
N ALA A 109 -5.77 35.48 11.05
CA ALA A 109 -4.60 36.34 11.30
C ALA A 109 -3.31 35.52 11.10
N ILE A 110 -2.53 35.85 10.08
CA ILE A 110 -1.26 35.15 9.75
C ILE A 110 -0.17 36.19 9.53
N ALA A 111 1.01 35.98 10.12
CA ALA A 111 2.19 36.78 9.85
C ALA A 111 2.71 36.51 8.43
N ASN A 112 3.04 37.56 7.67
CA ASN A 112 3.55 37.47 6.29
C ASN A 112 2.67 36.63 5.33
N PRO A 113 1.36 36.94 5.21
CA PRO A 113 0.40 36.08 4.50
C PRO A 113 0.75 35.86 3.03
N ASN A 114 1.46 36.80 2.38
CA ASN A 114 1.89 36.65 0.99
C ASN A 114 2.92 35.51 0.80
N GLN A 115 3.88 35.37 1.72
CA GLN A 115 4.88 34.30 1.63
C GLN A 115 4.23 32.93 1.90
N THR A 116 3.37 32.86 2.90
CA THR A 116 2.58 31.66 3.23
C THR A 116 1.71 31.25 2.06
N ALA A 117 0.99 32.20 1.44
CA ALA A 117 0.12 31.95 0.31
C ALA A 117 0.89 31.37 -0.89
N GLN A 118 2.09 31.88 -1.20
CA GLN A 118 2.91 31.34 -2.29
C GLN A 118 3.30 29.88 -2.04
N PHE A 119 3.73 29.57 -0.81
CA PHE A 119 4.13 28.21 -0.43
C PHE A 119 2.93 27.25 -0.47
N GLU A 120 1.81 27.65 0.14
CA GLU A 120 0.60 26.84 0.21
C GLU A 120 -0.05 26.62 -1.15
N ALA A 121 -0.09 27.66 -1.99
CA ALA A 121 -0.58 27.55 -3.35
C ALA A 121 0.28 26.63 -4.20
N ALA A 122 1.61 26.72 -4.10
CA ALA A 122 2.52 25.80 -4.79
C ALA A 122 2.31 24.35 -4.33
N ARG A 123 2.14 24.14 -3.01
CA ARG A 123 1.89 22.84 -2.40
C ARG A 123 0.59 22.21 -2.92
N ILE A 124 -0.50 22.98 -2.95
CA ILE A 124 -1.82 22.51 -3.39
C ILE A 124 -1.88 22.28 -4.89
N TYR A 125 -1.35 23.20 -5.70
CA TYR A 125 -1.24 22.99 -7.15
C TYR A 125 -0.42 21.74 -7.47
N THR A 126 0.73 21.54 -6.82
CA THR A 126 1.57 20.36 -7.05
C THR A 126 0.86 19.07 -6.66
N ALA A 127 0.10 19.07 -5.55
CA ALA A 127 -0.73 17.94 -5.17
C ALA A 127 -1.80 17.62 -6.23
N TYR A 128 -2.46 18.63 -6.77
CA TYR A 128 -3.43 18.49 -7.86
C TYR A 128 -2.78 17.94 -9.14
N ALA A 129 -1.71 18.58 -9.61
CA ALA A 129 -0.98 18.16 -10.80
C ALA A 129 -0.50 16.72 -10.68
N ASN A 130 0.10 16.34 -9.55
CA ASN A 130 0.55 14.97 -9.29
C ASN A 130 -0.65 14.00 -9.23
N ASN A 131 -1.77 14.39 -8.63
CA ASN A 131 -2.96 13.52 -8.56
C ASN A 131 -3.54 13.26 -9.95
N ILE A 132 -3.68 14.32 -10.77
CA ILE A 132 -4.15 14.23 -12.14
C ILE A 132 -3.19 13.34 -12.94
N GLN A 133 -1.89 13.64 -12.94
CA GLN A 133 -0.88 12.84 -13.65
C GLN A 133 -0.90 11.36 -13.23
N THR A 134 -1.03 11.07 -11.94
CA THR A 134 -0.96 9.68 -11.44
C THR A 134 -2.26 8.90 -11.60
N ARG A 135 -3.42 9.57 -11.62
CA ARG A 135 -4.74 8.90 -11.54
C ARG A 135 -5.61 9.09 -12.76
N PHE A 136 -5.37 10.09 -13.59
CA PHE A 136 -6.20 10.38 -14.77
C PHE A 136 -6.34 9.15 -15.67
N GLY A 137 -5.24 8.50 -16.06
CA GLY A 137 -5.29 7.27 -16.86
C GLY A 137 -6.09 6.14 -16.20
N GLN A 138 -6.05 6.03 -14.86
CA GLN A 138 -6.85 5.04 -14.13
C GLN A 138 -8.35 5.40 -14.15
N TYR A 139 -8.69 6.68 -14.00
CA TYR A 139 -10.08 7.14 -14.06
C TYR A 139 -10.65 7.01 -15.47
N LEU A 140 -9.91 7.38 -16.50
CA LEU A 140 -10.27 7.18 -17.90
C LEU A 140 -10.53 5.70 -18.18
N ARG A 141 -9.63 4.80 -17.72
CA ARG A 141 -9.83 3.34 -17.85
C ARG A 141 -11.09 2.84 -17.14
N ARG A 142 -11.43 3.40 -15.97
CA ARG A 142 -12.67 3.07 -15.26
C ARG A 142 -13.91 3.57 -15.99
N ALA A 143 -13.86 4.78 -16.54
CA ALA A 143 -14.93 5.34 -17.37
C ALA A 143 -15.16 4.47 -18.61
N ILE A 144 -14.09 4.13 -19.34
CA ILE A 144 -14.15 3.21 -20.48
C ILE A 144 -14.76 1.85 -20.07
N ASN A 145 -14.34 1.27 -18.95
CA ASN A 145 -14.93 0.01 -18.46
C ASN A 145 -16.42 0.13 -18.10
N ALA A 146 -16.86 1.30 -17.62
CA ALA A 146 -18.27 1.56 -17.34
C ALA A 146 -19.07 1.73 -18.64
N LEU A 147 -18.54 2.48 -19.61
CA LEU A 147 -19.13 2.67 -20.94
C LEU A 147 -19.24 1.36 -21.72
N LEU A 148 -18.23 0.49 -21.60
CA LEU A 148 -18.25 -0.85 -22.19
C LEU A 148 -19.33 -1.76 -21.59
N LYS A 149 -19.99 -1.36 -20.50
CA LYS A 149 -21.05 -2.10 -19.79
C LYS A 149 -20.78 -3.61 -19.70
N THR A 150 -19.54 -3.97 -19.37
CA THR A 150 -19.01 -5.34 -19.51
C THR A 150 -19.83 -6.38 -18.74
N ARG A 151 -20.55 -5.99 -17.69
CA ARG A 151 -21.42 -6.88 -16.93
C ARG A 151 -22.75 -7.17 -17.62
N GLU A 152 -23.37 -6.16 -18.23
CA GLU A 152 -24.63 -6.32 -18.97
C GLU A 152 -24.38 -7.16 -20.22
N ARG A 153 -23.38 -6.78 -21.02
CA ARG A 153 -22.97 -7.54 -22.22
C ARG A 153 -22.63 -9.00 -21.93
N LYS A 154 -22.06 -9.29 -20.76
CA LYS A 154 -21.80 -10.68 -20.34
C LYS A 154 -23.07 -11.45 -20.07
N ARG A 155 -24.02 -10.85 -19.37
CA ARG A 155 -25.32 -11.46 -19.07
C ARG A 155 -26.11 -11.69 -20.36
N ASP A 156 -26.13 -10.70 -21.24
CA ASP A 156 -26.88 -10.76 -22.50
C ASP A 156 -26.25 -11.82 -23.43
N LEU A 157 -24.92 -11.95 -23.44
CA LEU A 157 -24.21 -13.02 -24.16
C LEU A 157 -24.39 -14.40 -23.51
N GLU A 158 -24.47 -14.49 -22.17
CA GLU A 158 -24.83 -15.74 -21.47
C GLU A 158 -26.25 -16.19 -21.83
N GLU A 159 -27.20 -15.27 -21.97
CA GLU A 159 -28.58 -15.57 -22.34
C GLU A 159 -28.71 -15.93 -23.83
N ALA A 160 -27.98 -15.23 -24.71
CA ALA A 160 -27.95 -15.54 -26.14
C ALA A 160 -27.27 -16.89 -26.45
N MET A 161 -26.29 -17.29 -25.63
CA MET A 161 -25.53 -18.54 -25.78
C MET A 161 -26.04 -19.66 -24.86
N LYS A 162 -27.31 -19.57 -24.44
CA LYS A 162 -27.93 -20.55 -23.54
C LYS A 162 -28.00 -21.92 -24.22
N GLY A 163 -27.44 -22.94 -23.55
CA GLY A 163 -27.34 -24.31 -24.08
C GLY A 163 -25.98 -24.67 -24.71
N ARG A 164 -25.07 -23.69 -24.86
CA ARG A 164 -23.68 -23.92 -25.29
C ARG A 164 -22.79 -24.41 -24.16
N THR A 165 -21.63 -24.97 -24.51
CA THR A 165 -20.64 -25.42 -23.53
C THR A 165 -19.99 -24.25 -22.80
N ALA A 166 -19.49 -24.50 -21.59
CA ALA A 166 -18.87 -23.46 -20.77
C ALA A 166 -17.60 -22.85 -21.40
N ASP A 167 -16.91 -23.61 -22.26
CA ASP A 167 -15.69 -23.16 -22.93
C ASP A 167 -15.99 -22.29 -24.15
N GLU A 168 -17.04 -22.60 -24.91
CA GLU A 168 -17.55 -21.71 -25.97
C GLU A 168 -17.98 -20.35 -25.39
N ILE A 169 -18.64 -20.33 -24.22
CA ILE A 169 -19.05 -19.08 -23.56
C ILE A 169 -17.83 -18.27 -23.12
N LYS A 170 -16.76 -18.93 -22.63
CA LYS A 170 -15.51 -18.24 -22.25
C LYS A 170 -14.79 -17.66 -23.47
N GLU A 171 -14.73 -18.39 -24.58
CA GLU A 171 -14.11 -17.88 -25.80
C GLU A 171 -14.91 -16.72 -26.38
N ALA A 172 -16.25 -16.81 -26.36
CA ALA A 172 -17.13 -15.71 -26.73
C ALA A 172 -16.91 -14.46 -25.84
N TYR A 173 -16.66 -14.60 -24.53
CA TYR A 173 -16.26 -13.45 -23.70
C TYR A 173 -14.95 -12.83 -24.14
N LYS A 174 -13.97 -13.67 -24.50
CA LYS A 174 -12.66 -13.22 -24.91
C LYS A 174 -12.74 -12.43 -26.19
N ASP A 175 -13.45 -12.95 -27.19
CA ASP A 175 -13.51 -12.34 -28.51
C ASP A 175 -14.48 -11.18 -28.63
N GLN A 176 -15.68 -11.28 -28.03
CA GLN A 176 -16.71 -10.25 -28.24
C GLN A 176 -16.62 -9.11 -27.22
N ILE A 177 -16.09 -9.37 -26.02
CA ILE A 177 -16.14 -8.42 -24.91
C ILE A 177 -14.74 -7.94 -24.52
N TRP A 178 -13.82 -8.84 -24.24
CA TRP A 178 -12.52 -8.48 -23.66
C TRP A 178 -11.50 -7.99 -24.70
N LYS A 179 -11.43 -8.62 -25.87
CA LYS A 179 -10.51 -8.27 -26.95
C LYS A 179 -10.80 -6.87 -27.52
N PRO A 180 -12.03 -6.53 -27.94
CA PRO A 180 -12.35 -5.18 -28.42
C PRO A 180 -12.13 -4.13 -27.33
N GLY A 181 -12.55 -4.44 -26.09
CA GLY A 181 -12.34 -3.56 -24.95
C GLY A 181 -10.87 -3.41 -24.54
N ARG A 182 -9.95 -4.28 -24.98
CA ARG A 182 -8.51 -4.17 -24.80
C ARG A 182 -7.90 -3.34 -25.94
N GLU A 183 -8.28 -3.62 -27.18
CA GLU A 183 -7.86 -2.89 -28.37
C GLU A 183 -8.22 -1.41 -28.26
N LEU A 184 -9.45 -1.08 -27.86
CA LEU A 184 -9.86 0.31 -27.61
C LEU A 184 -8.97 1.01 -26.55
N LYS A 185 -8.60 0.30 -25.48
CA LYS A 185 -7.75 0.88 -24.43
C LYS A 185 -6.31 1.07 -24.88
N GLU A 186 -5.79 0.18 -25.71
CA GLU A 186 -4.45 0.35 -26.30
C GLU A 186 -4.47 1.47 -27.34
N ALA A 187 -5.50 1.54 -28.20
CA ALA A 187 -5.64 2.62 -29.16
C ALA A 187 -5.70 4.00 -28.48
N ILE A 188 -6.45 4.13 -27.39
CA ILE A 188 -6.49 5.37 -26.58
C ILE A 188 -5.12 5.64 -25.93
N LYS A 189 -4.42 4.61 -25.47
CA LYS A 189 -3.09 4.75 -24.86
C LYS A 189 -2.04 5.23 -25.87
N HIS A 190 -2.14 4.79 -27.12
CA HIS A 190 -1.26 5.15 -28.22
C HIS A 190 -1.75 6.39 -29.00
N ARG A 191 -2.97 6.85 -28.71
CA ARG A 191 -3.66 7.96 -29.36
C ARG A 191 -3.74 7.75 -30.88
N ASP A 192 -4.14 6.54 -31.25
CA ASP A 192 -4.36 6.15 -32.63
C ASP A 192 -5.44 7.06 -33.23
N THR A 193 -5.23 7.53 -34.46
CA THR A 193 -6.16 8.41 -35.18
C THR A 193 -7.50 7.75 -35.50
N VAL A 194 -7.57 6.42 -35.42
CA VAL A 194 -8.78 5.63 -35.64
C VAL A 194 -9.01 4.74 -34.43
N LEU A 195 -10.07 5.04 -33.67
CA LEU A 195 -10.48 4.22 -32.54
C LEU A 195 -11.31 3.02 -33.01
N PRO A 196 -11.18 1.84 -32.39
CA PRO A 196 -12.05 0.70 -32.67
C PRO A 196 -13.52 1.06 -32.44
N VAL A 197 -14.36 0.80 -33.45
CA VAL A 197 -15.81 1.02 -33.37
C VAL A 197 -16.40 -0.01 -32.42
N ILE A 198 -16.86 0.46 -31.25
CA ILE A 198 -17.57 -0.37 -30.28
C ILE A 198 -18.89 0.30 -29.96
N THR A 199 -19.97 -0.30 -30.43
CA THR A 199 -21.33 0.14 -30.14
C THR A 199 -21.86 -0.54 -28.89
N VAL A 200 -22.49 0.24 -28.00
CA VAL A 200 -23.22 -0.27 -26.84
C VAL A 200 -24.60 0.40 -26.84
N GLY A 201 -25.62 -0.34 -27.26
CA GLY A 201 -26.88 0.25 -27.71
C GLY A 201 -26.64 1.02 -29.03
N ASP A 202 -27.24 2.21 -29.15
CA ASP A 202 -27.16 3.03 -30.37
C ASP A 202 -25.97 4.00 -30.41
N LYS A 203 -25.04 3.90 -29.45
CA LYS A 203 -23.94 4.86 -29.29
C LYS A 203 -22.58 4.19 -29.44
N ASN A 204 -21.72 4.79 -30.26
CA ASN A 204 -20.31 4.42 -30.36
C ASN A 204 -19.53 5.00 -29.18
N ILE A 205 -18.75 4.16 -28.50
CA ILE A 205 -17.92 4.57 -27.37
C ILE A 205 -16.83 5.56 -27.80
N GLY A 206 -16.31 5.46 -29.03
CA GLY A 206 -15.33 6.39 -29.60
C GLY A 206 -15.85 7.83 -29.57
N ASP A 207 -17.03 8.06 -30.16
CA ASP A 207 -17.68 9.38 -30.22
C ASP A 207 -17.97 9.95 -28.83
N MET A 208 -18.32 9.08 -27.87
CA MET A 208 -18.54 9.49 -26.48
C MET A 208 -17.24 9.92 -25.76
N LEU A 209 -16.09 9.43 -26.21
CA LEU A 209 -14.78 9.75 -25.64
C LEU A 209 -14.10 10.91 -26.35
N GLU A 210 -14.49 11.24 -27.58
CA GLU A 210 -13.90 12.29 -28.40
C GLU A 210 -13.76 13.65 -27.68
N PRO A 211 -14.77 14.15 -26.94
CA PRO A 211 -14.64 15.41 -26.19
C PRO A 211 -13.57 15.36 -25.09
N VAL A 212 -13.28 14.16 -24.57
CA VAL A 212 -12.25 13.97 -23.55
C VAL A 212 -10.87 13.86 -24.18
N LEU A 213 -10.76 13.21 -25.35
CA LEU A 213 -9.49 12.98 -26.05
C LEU A 213 -8.94 14.24 -26.73
N THR A 214 -9.83 15.12 -27.18
CA THR A 214 -9.52 16.42 -27.76
C THR A 214 -9.13 17.48 -26.72
N ALA A 215 -9.50 17.28 -25.45
CA ALA A 215 -9.29 18.27 -24.39
C ALA A 215 -7.84 18.38 -23.87
N TYR A 216 -6.92 17.51 -24.28
CA TYR A 216 -5.53 17.53 -23.81
C TYR A 216 -4.51 17.43 -24.94
N ASP A 217 -3.35 18.05 -24.71
CA ASP A 217 -2.29 18.24 -25.72
C ASP A 217 -1.71 16.92 -26.25
N ASN A 218 -1.25 16.96 -27.50
CA ASN A 218 -0.74 15.83 -28.29
C ASN A 218 0.50 15.17 -27.66
N GLY A 219 1.23 15.89 -26.82
CA GLY A 219 2.39 15.37 -26.09
C GLY A 219 2.06 14.59 -24.80
N TYR A 220 0.79 14.54 -24.36
CA TYR A 220 0.42 13.90 -23.10
C TYR A 220 0.41 12.38 -23.21
N LYS A 221 1.38 11.71 -22.58
CA LYS A 221 1.46 10.24 -22.52
C LYS A 221 0.58 9.71 -21.39
N LEU A 222 -0.42 8.88 -21.73
CA LEU A 222 -1.20 8.12 -20.76
C LEU A 222 -0.32 7.04 -20.10
N PHE A 223 0.34 7.40 -19.00
CA PHE A 223 1.18 6.47 -18.25
C PHE A 223 0.34 5.31 -17.70
N ASN A 224 0.53 4.13 -18.27
CA ASN A 224 0.00 2.86 -17.75
C ASN A 224 1.09 2.03 -17.03
N GLU A 225 2.30 2.59 -16.93
CA GLU A 225 3.27 2.05 -16.00
C GLU A 225 2.77 2.35 -14.60
N GLN A 226 2.53 1.29 -13.84
CA GLN A 226 2.95 1.33 -12.45
C GLN A 226 4.38 1.86 -12.49
N LEU A 227 4.56 3.16 -12.25
CA LEU A 227 5.87 3.72 -12.03
C LEU A 227 6.44 2.97 -10.82
N LYS A 228 7.13 1.86 -11.10
CA LYS A 228 8.42 1.58 -10.53
C LYS A 228 9.07 2.95 -10.42
N VAL A 229 9.23 3.44 -9.20
CA VAL A 229 9.88 4.73 -8.94
C VAL A 229 9.01 5.99 -9.12
N LEU A 230 7.84 6.05 -8.49
CA LEU A 230 7.69 7.09 -7.46
C LEU A 230 8.01 6.43 -6.12
N ARG A 231 9.29 6.03 -5.99
CA ARG A 231 9.94 6.23 -4.70
C ARG A 231 9.54 7.66 -4.33
N ILE A 232 9.16 7.86 -3.09
CA ILE A 232 9.49 9.10 -2.39
C ILE A 232 11.03 9.13 -2.41
N ARG A 233 11.63 9.35 -3.60
CA ARG A 233 13.06 9.43 -3.83
C ARG A 233 13.29 10.89 -3.54
N HIS A 234 13.69 11.09 -2.29
CA HIS A 234 13.85 12.39 -1.67
C HIS A 234 12.49 13.00 -1.33
N GLY A 235 12.14 12.93 -0.04
CA GLY A 235 11.52 14.11 0.55
C GLY A 235 12.35 15.29 0.11
N PHE A 236 11.71 16.28 -0.50
CA PHE A 236 12.31 17.53 -0.93
C PHE A 236 13.50 17.88 -0.03
N ARG A 237 14.73 17.76 -0.56
CA ARG A 237 15.92 18.22 0.16
C ARG A 237 15.94 19.73 0.02
N PHE A 238 15.26 20.40 0.93
CA PHE A 238 15.55 21.80 1.23
C PHE A 238 16.38 21.84 2.50
N TYR A 239 17.54 22.47 2.40
CA TYR A 239 18.41 22.79 3.52
C TYR A 239 17.59 23.61 4.53
N GLY A 240 17.56 23.19 5.80
CA GLY A 240 17.02 24.00 6.90
C GLY A 240 15.50 24.17 7.01
N THR A 241 14.66 23.27 6.48
CA THR A 241 13.19 23.45 6.56
C THR A 241 12.48 22.66 7.68
N ILE A 242 11.50 23.33 8.27
CA ILE A 242 10.53 22.81 9.23
C ILE A 242 9.48 21.96 8.51
N GLN A 243 9.30 20.70 8.90
CA GLN A 243 8.30 19.80 8.32
C GLN A 243 7.07 19.70 9.23
N THR A 244 5.90 20.03 8.67
CA THR A 244 4.61 19.95 9.37
C THR A 244 3.83 18.74 8.85
N ASP A 245 3.44 17.80 9.71
CA ASP A 245 2.61 16.65 9.34
C ASP A 245 1.10 16.93 9.47
N GLY A 246 0.72 18.21 9.43
CA GLY A 246 -0.64 18.69 9.62
C GLY A 246 -1.11 18.67 11.07
N VAL A 247 -0.28 18.21 12.02
CA VAL A 247 -0.63 18.15 13.45
C VAL A 247 0.53 18.54 14.37
N SER A 248 1.79 18.33 13.96
CA SER A 248 3.00 18.69 14.71
C SER A 248 4.10 19.23 13.81
N VAL A 249 5.00 19.98 14.46
CA VAL A 249 6.18 20.56 13.85
C VAL A 249 7.41 19.71 14.20
N SER A 250 8.14 19.30 13.17
CA SER A 250 9.33 18.47 13.29
C SER A 250 10.40 18.99 12.34
N VAL A 251 11.64 19.00 12.78
CA VAL A 251 12.75 19.56 12.02
C VAL A 251 13.65 18.42 11.56
N ILE A 252 14.23 18.60 10.38
CA ILE A 252 15.12 17.64 9.77
C ILE A 252 16.55 18.07 10.08
N LYS A 253 17.22 17.37 11.00
CA LYS A 253 18.63 17.61 11.33
C LYS A 253 19.51 16.70 10.47
N LYS A 254 20.56 17.28 9.86
CA LYS A 254 21.67 16.50 9.28
C LYS A 254 22.70 16.25 10.38
N THR A 255 23.05 14.99 10.62
CA THR A 255 24.16 14.63 11.50
C THR A 255 25.16 13.80 10.68
N ALA A 256 26.45 14.10 10.82
CA ALA A 256 27.51 13.22 10.35
C ALA A 256 27.40 11.86 11.08
N ILE A 257 27.67 10.75 10.39
CA ILE A 257 27.79 9.45 11.05
C ILE A 257 29.01 9.52 11.98
N ALA A 258 28.76 9.64 13.28
CA ALA A 258 29.72 9.21 14.27
C ALA A 258 29.80 7.67 14.16
N LYS A 259 31.02 7.14 13.99
CA LYS A 259 31.27 5.69 14.08
C LYS A 259 30.69 5.21 15.39
N GLU A 260 29.87 4.16 15.33
CA GLU A 260 29.39 3.45 16.52
C GLU A 260 30.58 3.07 17.40
N LYS A 261 30.66 3.64 18.61
CA LYS A 261 31.32 3.03 19.76
C LYS A 261 30.48 3.32 21.00
N GLY A 262 30.18 2.25 21.75
CA GLY A 262 29.43 2.31 22.99
C GLY A 262 30.19 3.01 24.11
N GLY A 263 29.50 3.16 25.25
CA GLY A 263 30.14 3.40 26.54
C GLY A 263 30.69 4.81 26.74
N TRP A 264 29.88 5.66 27.32
CA TRP A 264 30.23 6.98 27.85
C TRP A 264 31.23 6.82 29.01
N LYS A 265 32.56 6.72 28.78
CA LYS A 265 33.59 6.80 29.86
C LYS A 265 35.09 6.88 29.47
N ALA A 266 35.51 7.08 28.21
CA ALA A 266 36.93 6.95 27.83
C ALA A 266 37.62 8.21 27.26
N GLU A 267 37.06 9.41 27.40
CA GLU A 267 37.52 10.61 26.69
C GLU A 267 38.45 11.52 27.52
N LYS A 268 39.29 10.93 28.39
CA LYS A 268 40.26 11.70 29.20
C LYS A 268 41.72 11.20 29.09
N ARG A 269 42.00 10.19 28.25
CA ARG A 269 43.36 9.64 28.09
C ARG A 269 44.03 9.93 26.74
N ASP A 270 43.28 10.34 25.72
CA ASP A 270 43.83 10.49 24.36
C ASP A 270 44.24 11.94 24.01
N ALA A 271 44.00 12.89 24.91
CA ALA A 271 44.42 14.29 24.74
C ALA A 271 45.91 14.53 25.08
N GLU A 272 46.55 13.64 25.84
CA GLU A 272 47.95 13.77 26.25
C GLU A 272 48.94 13.10 25.28
N ALA A 273 48.48 12.21 24.39
CA ALA A 273 49.36 11.48 23.47
C ALA A 273 49.62 12.19 22.12
N ASN A 274 48.73 13.09 21.68
CA ASN A 274 48.84 13.75 20.38
C ASN A 274 49.61 15.10 20.41
N ALA A 275 49.97 15.60 21.59
CA ALA A 275 50.80 16.81 21.73
C ALA A 275 52.31 16.55 21.53
N ALA A 276 52.74 15.28 21.43
CA ALA A 276 54.16 14.91 21.38
C ALA A 276 54.71 14.63 19.97
N ILE A 277 53.87 14.63 18.92
CA ILE A 277 54.28 14.21 17.56
C ILE A 277 54.40 15.39 16.57
N GLU A 278 53.81 16.56 16.85
CA GLU A 278 53.90 17.76 15.99
C GLU A 278 55.17 18.61 16.21
N ALA A 279 56.18 18.12 16.94
CA ALA A 279 57.40 18.87 17.25
C ALA A 279 58.61 18.54 16.37
N SER A 280 58.46 17.81 15.25
CA SER A 280 59.63 17.49 14.42
C SER A 280 59.35 17.50 12.92
N ARG A 281 59.99 18.50 12.27
CA ARG A 281 60.54 18.52 10.90
C ARG A 281 59.77 19.34 9.85
N GLY A 282 60.32 20.54 9.62
CA GLY A 282 60.07 21.41 8.46
C GLY A 282 60.77 20.96 7.17
N GLY A 283 60.48 21.69 6.08
CA GLY A 283 60.93 21.46 4.69
C GLY A 283 62.44 21.71 4.42
N PRO A 284 62.92 21.87 3.15
CA PRO A 284 62.30 22.64 2.04
C PRO A 284 62.51 22.17 0.55
N THR A 285 61.65 22.73 -0.34
CA THR A 285 61.68 23.16 -1.79
C THR A 285 62.58 22.59 -2.95
N ALA A 286 61.89 22.22 -4.06
CA ALA A 286 62.08 22.44 -5.55
C ALA A 286 63.34 21.90 -6.32
N PRO A 287 63.40 21.78 -7.70
CA PRO A 287 62.48 22.18 -8.81
C PRO A 287 62.32 21.20 -10.04
N VAL A 288 61.60 21.73 -11.06
CA VAL A 288 61.16 21.39 -12.45
C VAL A 288 62.06 20.54 -13.41
N GLY A 289 61.43 19.75 -14.33
CA GLY A 289 62.07 19.23 -15.57
C GLY A 289 61.19 18.41 -16.57
N SER A 290 61.07 18.96 -17.80
CA SER A 290 60.61 18.55 -19.15
C SER A 290 60.45 17.09 -19.70
N ALA A 291 59.42 16.95 -20.59
CA ALA A 291 59.38 16.47 -22.01
C ALA A 291 59.39 14.98 -22.49
N ALA A 292 58.43 14.72 -23.41
CA ALA A 292 58.39 13.85 -24.64
C ALA A 292 58.41 12.30 -24.50
N THR A 293 57.62 11.48 -25.21
CA THR A 293 57.53 11.28 -26.69
C THR A 293 56.36 10.34 -27.11
N ASP A 294 56.10 10.33 -28.43
CA ASP A 294 55.00 9.79 -29.26
C ASP A 294 54.72 8.27 -29.34
N SER A 295 53.49 7.88 -29.74
CA SER A 295 53.19 7.18 -31.02
C SER A 295 51.69 6.76 -31.18
N LEU A 296 51.13 7.00 -32.39
CA LEU A 296 49.76 6.76 -32.89
C LEU A 296 49.61 5.36 -33.59
N PRO A 297 48.58 5.04 -34.40
CA PRO A 297 47.20 4.59 -34.10
C PRO A 297 46.79 3.31 -34.92
N GLU A 298 45.48 3.15 -35.22
CA GLU A 298 44.80 2.19 -36.13
C GLU A 298 44.20 0.92 -35.45
N ASP A 299 43.02 0.37 -35.79
CA ASP A 299 42.15 0.52 -36.96
C ASP A 299 40.70 0.07 -36.63
N HIS A 300 39.70 0.60 -37.35
CA HIS A 300 38.30 0.14 -37.34
C HIS A 300 38.01 -0.59 -38.66
N PRO A 301 37.11 -1.58 -38.69
CA PRO A 301 35.96 -1.36 -39.58
C PRO A 301 34.60 -1.92 -39.12
N LYS A 302 33.56 -1.18 -39.54
CA LYS A 302 32.13 -1.52 -39.55
C LYS A 302 31.78 -2.44 -40.73
N LYS A 303 30.71 -3.24 -40.58
CA LYS A 303 29.63 -3.63 -41.56
C LYS A 303 28.97 -4.94 -41.05
N SER A 304 27.72 -5.36 -41.28
CA SER A 304 26.45 -4.79 -41.77
C SER A 304 25.39 -5.93 -41.76
N ARG A 305 24.09 -5.62 -41.53
CA ARG A 305 22.84 -6.30 -42.04
C ARG A 305 22.60 -7.79 -41.63
N ARG A 306 21.40 -8.35 -41.37
CA ARG A 306 19.96 -8.09 -41.68
C ARG A 306 19.06 -9.03 -40.79
N PRO A 307 17.71 -8.98 -40.85
CA PRO A 307 16.79 -9.26 -39.72
C PRO A 307 16.42 -10.74 -39.55
N ARG A 308 16.13 -11.15 -38.30
CA ARG A 308 15.41 -12.40 -37.99
C ARG A 308 14.16 -12.13 -37.16
N LYS A 309 13.03 -12.43 -37.79
CA LYS A 309 11.69 -12.70 -37.25
C LYS A 309 11.79 -13.29 -35.83
N ARG A 310 11.26 -12.61 -34.82
CA ARG A 310 11.06 -13.21 -33.48
C ARG A 310 9.58 -13.22 -33.15
N GLU A 311 9.11 -14.45 -32.93
CA GLU A 311 7.81 -14.78 -32.41
C GLU A 311 7.52 -14.03 -31.11
N LYS A 312 6.28 -13.62 -30.97
CA LYS A 312 5.75 -12.82 -29.89
C LYS A 312 5.53 -13.73 -28.67
N LEU A 313 6.58 -13.97 -27.88
CA LEU A 313 6.41 -14.47 -26.51
C LEU A 313 5.77 -13.35 -25.67
N GLU A 314 4.61 -13.62 -25.11
CA GLU A 314 3.95 -12.71 -24.16
C GLU A 314 4.88 -12.43 -22.97
N GLU A 315 5.41 -11.21 -22.86
CA GLU A 315 6.10 -10.76 -21.66
C GLU A 315 5.13 -10.80 -20.45
N LYS A 316 5.30 -11.80 -19.59
CA LYS A 316 4.78 -11.77 -18.22
C LYS A 316 5.30 -10.50 -17.55
N LYS A 317 4.39 -9.60 -17.19
CA LYS A 317 4.66 -8.41 -16.35
C LYS A 317 5.50 -8.81 -15.13
N SER A 318 6.78 -8.44 -15.08
CA SER A 318 7.65 -8.71 -13.93
C SER A 318 7.03 -8.09 -12.67
N GLY A 319 6.50 -8.91 -11.78
CA GLY A 319 5.99 -8.46 -10.48
C GLY A 319 7.10 -7.86 -9.63
N GLU A 320 6.76 -7.04 -8.64
CA GLU A 320 7.72 -6.51 -7.65
C GLU A 320 8.43 -7.61 -6.82
N PHE A 321 7.89 -8.83 -6.84
CA PHE A 321 8.39 -10.00 -6.11
C PHE A 321 8.58 -11.15 -7.09
N THR A 322 9.76 -11.75 -7.07
CA THR A 322 10.15 -12.89 -7.91
C THR A 322 9.53 -14.17 -7.36
N TYR A 323 9.11 -15.05 -8.27
CA TYR A 323 8.68 -16.39 -7.88
C TYR A 323 9.87 -17.35 -7.81
N ILE A 324 9.81 -18.35 -6.94
CA ILE A 324 10.89 -19.33 -6.81
C ILE A 324 11.10 -20.18 -8.08
N HIS A 325 10.07 -20.35 -8.91
CA HIS A 325 10.17 -21.07 -10.19
C HIS A 325 10.87 -20.25 -11.30
N GLU A 326 11.12 -18.97 -11.06
CA GLU A 326 11.83 -18.07 -11.99
C GLU A 326 13.32 -17.97 -11.65
N LEU A 327 13.77 -18.61 -10.57
CA LEU A 327 15.16 -18.57 -10.11
C LEU A 327 16.01 -19.62 -10.81
N SER A 328 17.31 -19.34 -10.98
CA SER A 328 18.24 -20.33 -11.50
C SER A 328 18.48 -21.45 -10.47
N PRO A 329 18.87 -22.66 -10.91
CA PRO A 329 19.25 -23.74 -10.00
C PRO A 329 20.35 -23.33 -9.01
N GLU A 330 21.32 -22.53 -9.44
CA GLU A 330 22.37 -21.97 -8.59
C GLU A 330 21.81 -21.07 -7.48
N GLN A 331 20.84 -20.21 -7.81
CA GLN A 331 20.19 -19.35 -6.82
C GLN A 331 19.39 -20.16 -5.81
N LEU A 332 18.71 -21.23 -6.24
CA LEU A 332 18.00 -22.14 -5.34
C LEU A 332 18.94 -22.98 -4.47
N ALA A 333 20.08 -23.40 -5.02
CA ALA A 333 21.11 -24.13 -4.29
C ALA A 333 21.78 -23.27 -3.21
N ASN A 334 21.96 -21.98 -3.47
CA ASN A 334 22.53 -21.01 -2.54
C ASN A 334 21.55 -20.53 -1.45
N MET A 335 20.27 -20.94 -1.50
CA MET A 335 19.31 -20.64 -0.43
C MET A 335 19.50 -21.61 0.73
N GLU A 336 20.25 -21.15 1.72
CA GLU A 336 20.39 -21.85 3.00
C GLU A 336 19.14 -21.60 3.86
N ASN A 337 18.53 -22.70 4.31
CA ASN A 337 17.46 -22.76 5.31
C ASN A 337 16.31 -21.73 5.18
N PRO A 338 15.60 -21.69 4.03
CA PRO A 338 14.47 -20.78 3.87
C PRO A 338 13.31 -21.12 4.82
N ILE A 339 12.62 -20.09 5.32
CA ILE A 339 11.36 -20.26 6.05
C ILE A 339 10.18 -20.19 5.10
N PHE A 340 9.35 -21.23 5.11
CA PHE A 340 8.11 -21.30 4.33
C PHE A 340 6.98 -20.68 5.13
N MET A 341 6.20 -19.78 4.54
CA MET A 341 5.02 -19.25 5.22
C MET A 341 3.78 -19.12 4.34
N ASP A 342 2.65 -19.54 4.88
CA ASP A 342 1.31 -19.44 4.32
C ASP A 342 0.52 -18.30 4.99
N PRO A 343 0.15 -17.24 4.24
CA PRO A 343 -0.73 -16.18 4.71
C PRO A 343 -2.19 -16.64 4.88
N GLY A 344 -2.60 -16.88 6.13
CA GLY A 344 -3.94 -17.37 6.47
C GLY A 344 -4.97 -16.31 6.89
N ARG A 345 -6.17 -16.79 7.25
CA ARG A 345 -7.27 -15.98 7.83
C ARG A 345 -7.36 -16.06 9.35
N GLN A 346 -6.94 -17.18 9.94
CA GLN A 346 -6.96 -17.41 11.40
C GLN A 346 -5.61 -17.00 11.99
N ASP A 347 -4.57 -17.72 11.58
CA ASP A 347 -3.20 -17.28 11.72
C ASP A 347 -2.91 -16.29 10.59
N ILE A 348 -2.37 -15.12 10.93
CA ILE A 348 -2.03 -14.10 9.95
C ILE A 348 -0.94 -14.63 9.03
N VAL A 349 -0.01 -15.38 9.63
CA VAL A 349 1.06 -16.12 8.97
C VAL A 349 1.26 -17.41 9.74
N PHE A 350 1.24 -18.54 9.04
CA PHE A 350 1.66 -19.84 9.54
C PHE A 350 2.89 -20.26 8.75
N GLY A 351 3.95 -20.70 9.40
CA GLY A 351 5.19 -21.07 8.74
C GLY A 351 5.93 -22.22 9.40
N MET A 352 6.94 -22.70 8.71
CA MET A 352 7.86 -23.75 9.17
C MET A 352 9.26 -23.47 8.64
N THR A 353 10.28 -23.85 9.40
CA THR A 353 11.68 -23.81 8.92
C THR A 353 11.93 -24.90 7.88
N TYR A 354 13.06 -24.80 7.20
CA TYR A 354 13.47 -25.73 6.14
C TYR A 354 13.67 -27.17 6.63
N GLU A 355 14.23 -27.32 7.84
CA GLU A 355 14.54 -28.61 8.47
C GLU A 355 13.29 -29.34 8.97
N SER A 356 12.16 -28.64 9.04
CA SER A 356 10.92 -29.21 9.59
C SER A 356 10.40 -30.37 8.73
N THR A 357 10.08 -31.48 9.38
CA THR A 357 9.47 -32.69 8.79
C THR A 357 8.02 -32.89 9.29
N SER A 358 7.34 -33.94 8.82
CA SER A 358 6.02 -34.31 9.34
C SER A 358 6.05 -34.79 10.79
N GLU A 359 7.21 -35.21 11.29
CA GLU A 359 7.44 -35.72 12.65
C GLU A 359 8.04 -34.63 13.55
N GLU A 360 9.09 -33.94 13.10
CA GLU A 360 9.79 -32.89 13.85
C GLU A 360 9.50 -31.50 13.25
N LYS A 361 8.75 -30.66 13.97
CA LYS A 361 8.19 -29.42 13.42
C LYS A 361 8.71 -28.19 14.15
N ALA A 362 9.60 -27.43 13.52
CA ALA A 362 9.95 -26.07 13.93
C ALA A 362 8.97 -25.07 13.30
N LEU A 363 7.86 -24.83 14.00
CA LEU A 363 6.76 -23.99 13.52
C LEU A 363 6.94 -22.52 13.90
N PHE A 364 6.58 -21.65 12.95
CA PHE A 364 6.44 -20.22 13.17
C PHE A 364 4.96 -19.82 13.06
N ARG A 365 4.42 -19.14 14.08
CA ARG A 365 3.01 -18.70 14.06
C ARG A 365 2.90 -17.24 14.47
N TYR A 366 2.26 -16.45 13.61
CA TYR A 366 1.87 -15.09 13.94
C TYR A 366 0.36 -14.94 13.89
N THR A 367 -0.25 -14.73 15.06
CA THR A 367 -1.71 -14.78 15.21
C THR A 367 -2.34 -13.39 15.29
N ARG A 368 -3.64 -13.31 14.97
CA ARG A 368 -4.44 -12.09 15.17
C ARG A 368 -4.44 -11.61 16.62
N SER A 369 -4.52 -12.54 17.57
CA SER A 369 -4.55 -12.23 19.00
C SER A 369 -3.22 -11.63 19.45
N GLN A 370 -2.10 -12.20 19.00
CA GLN A 370 -0.76 -11.68 19.24
C GLN A 370 -0.61 -10.26 18.69
N LYS A 371 -0.93 -10.04 17.41
CA LYS A 371 -0.91 -8.71 16.80
C LYS A 371 -1.78 -7.71 17.54
N ALA A 372 -2.99 -8.10 17.96
CA ALA A 372 -3.89 -7.23 18.69
C ALA A 372 -3.32 -6.81 20.07
N LYS A 373 -2.57 -7.71 20.72
CA LYS A 373 -1.85 -7.45 21.99
C LYS A 373 -0.67 -6.50 21.76
N GLU A 374 0.19 -6.77 20.77
CA GLU A 374 1.37 -5.96 20.42
C GLU A 374 0.97 -4.53 20.01
N THR A 375 -0.01 -4.41 19.12
CA THR A 375 -0.52 -3.11 18.63
C THR A 375 -1.42 -2.40 19.63
N ARG A 376 -1.82 -3.09 20.71
CA ARG A 376 -2.80 -2.61 21.72
C ARG A 376 -4.14 -2.18 21.11
N THR A 377 -4.49 -2.68 19.92
CA THR A 377 -5.68 -2.24 19.16
C THR A 377 -6.96 -2.37 19.98
N THR A 378 -7.14 -3.50 20.69
CA THR A 378 -8.31 -3.72 21.55
C THR A 378 -8.36 -2.73 22.71
N ARG A 379 -7.24 -2.45 23.36
CA ARG A 379 -7.14 -1.48 24.45
C ARG A 379 -7.49 -0.08 23.96
N TYR A 380 -6.90 0.36 22.84
CA TYR A 380 -7.19 1.68 22.28
C TYR A 380 -8.62 1.84 21.81
N ARG A 381 -9.26 0.76 21.33
CA ARG A 381 -10.69 0.77 21.04
C ARG A 381 -11.51 0.96 22.31
N LYS A 382 -11.24 0.19 23.37
CA LYS A 382 -11.93 0.33 24.67
C LYS A 382 -11.82 1.76 25.21
N LEU A 383 -10.61 2.30 25.28
CA LEU A 383 -10.37 3.68 25.75
C LEU A 383 -11.16 4.75 24.97
N ARG A 384 -11.34 4.58 23.65
CA ARG A 384 -12.17 5.49 22.85
C ARG A 384 -13.67 5.36 23.15
N GLU A 385 -14.14 4.14 23.38
CA GLU A 385 -15.53 3.89 23.74
C GLU A 385 -15.83 4.38 25.16
N ASP A 386 -14.90 4.19 26.10
CA ASP A 386 -15.04 4.65 27.48
C ASP A 386 -15.04 6.18 27.53
N ALA A 387 -14.08 6.84 26.86
CA ALA A 387 -14.07 8.30 26.71
C ALA A 387 -15.36 8.85 26.06
N LYS A 388 -15.98 8.10 25.15
CA LYS A 388 -17.26 8.47 24.54
C LYS A 388 -18.45 8.28 25.48
N LYS A 389 -18.41 7.27 26.34
CA LYS A 389 -19.46 7.01 27.34
C LYS A 389 -19.44 8.02 28.48
N GLU A 390 -18.25 8.40 28.92
CA GLU A 390 -18.03 9.36 30.02
C GLU A 390 -18.26 10.81 29.59
N HIS A 391 -18.28 11.09 28.27
CA HIS A 391 -18.51 12.44 27.76
C HIS A 391 -19.98 12.87 28.00
N PRO A 392 -20.24 14.09 28.50
CA PRO A 392 -21.60 14.60 28.73
C PRO A 392 -22.50 14.48 27.48
N ASP A 393 -21.96 14.87 26.31
CA ASP A 393 -22.65 14.87 25.02
C ASP A 393 -22.66 13.48 24.31
N SER A 394 -22.58 12.36 25.05
CA SER A 394 -22.37 11.00 24.48
C SER A 394 -23.39 10.61 23.40
N ASN A 395 -24.67 10.90 23.64
CA ASN A 395 -25.76 10.54 22.74
C ASN A 395 -25.68 11.32 21.42
N GLU A 396 -25.36 12.62 21.49
CA GLU A 396 -25.20 13.50 20.34
C GLU A 396 -24.00 13.09 19.49
N ILE A 397 -22.87 12.73 20.14
CA ILE A 397 -21.67 12.23 19.45
C ILE A 397 -21.99 10.94 18.69
N LYS A 398 -22.69 9.99 19.32
CA LYS A 398 -23.10 8.72 18.68
C LYS A 398 -24.04 8.97 17.50
N ALA A 399 -25.01 9.87 17.65
CA ALA A 399 -25.93 10.24 16.57
C ALA A 399 -25.19 10.91 15.40
N ALA A 400 -24.24 11.81 15.70
CA ALA A 400 -23.39 12.47 14.71
C ALA A 400 -22.51 11.48 13.92
N GLU A 401 -21.86 10.53 14.61
CA GLU A 401 -21.07 9.47 13.95
C GLU A 401 -21.94 8.55 13.09
N ALA A 402 -23.11 8.15 13.60
CA ALA A 402 -24.04 7.30 12.86
C ALA A 402 -24.54 7.99 11.58
N ARG A 403 -24.91 9.27 11.67
CA ARG A 403 -25.34 10.08 10.53
C ARG A 403 -24.23 10.22 9.49
N LEU A 404 -22.98 10.43 9.91
CA LEU A 404 -21.84 10.52 9.01
C LEU A 404 -21.52 9.18 8.34
N ALA A 405 -21.70 8.06 9.05
CA ALA A 405 -21.42 6.71 8.53
C ALA A 405 -22.35 6.26 7.40
N THR A 406 -23.53 6.87 7.26
CA THR A 406 -24.48 6.60 6.17
C THR A 406 -23.93 7.02 4.80
N PHE A 407 -23.03 8.01 4.75
CA PHE A 407 -22.48 8.56 3.52
C PHE A 407 -21.00 8.18 3.33
N SER A 408 -20.62 7.78 2.12
CA SER A 408 -19.24 7.37 1.84
C SER A 408 -18.37 8.56 1.43
N CYS A 409 -17.31 8.80 2.20
CA CYS A 409 -16.24 9.75 1.87
C CYS A 409 -15.41 9.35 0.64
N THR A 410 -15.59 8.13 0.13
CA THR A 410 -14.89 7.59 -1.05
C THR A 410 -15.79 7.47 -2.27
N SER A 411 -17.03 7.98 -2.20
CA SER A 411 -17.95 7.98 -3.33
C SER A 411 -17.37 8.79 -4.49
N ILE A 412 -17.37 8.19 -5.68
CA ILE A 412 -17.02 8.87 -6.94
C ILE A 412 -18.22 9.59 -7.57
N LEU A 413 -19.43 9.36 -7.05
CA LEU A 413 -20.65 10.01 -7.53
C LEU A 413 -20.75 11.40 -6.88
N PRO A 414 -20.76 12.50 -7.66
CA PRO A 414 -20.73 13.86 -7.13
C PRO A 414 -21.84 14.16 -6.13
N GLY A 415 -23.10 13.80 -6.44
CA GLY A 415 -24.23 14.06 -5.53
C GLY A 415 -24.10 13.34 -4.18
N LYS A 416 -23.60 12.09 -4.17
CA LYS A 416 -23.39 11.34 -2.92
C LYS A 416 -22.20 11.87 -2.12
N TYR A 417 -21.16 12.33 -2.79
CA TYR A 417 -20.02 12.97 -2.14
C TYR A 417 -20.40 14.34 -1.57
N GLU A 418 -21.20 15.12 -2.29
CA GLU A 418 -21.76 16.38 -1.82
C GLU A 418 -22.63 16.19 -0.56
N GLN A 419 -23.48 15.17 -0.54
CA GLN A 419 -24.23 14.78 0.66
C GLN A 419 -23.30 14.43 1.84
N TYR A 420 -22.19 13.73 1.59
CA TYR A 420 -21.18 13.47 2.62
C TYR A 420 -20.57 14.78 3.16
N VAL A 421 -20.18 15.70 2.29
CA VAL A 421 -19.57 16.99 2.69
C VAL A 421 -20.56 17.83 3.51
N ARG A 422 -21.81 17.97 3.05
CA ARG A 422 -22.87 18.70 3.79
C ARG A 422 -23.14 18.08 5.16
N THR A 423 -23.27 16.75 5.20
CA THR A 423 -23.49 16.03 6.46
C THR A 423 -22.30 16.19 7.39
N ARG A 424 -21.07 16.11 6.88
CA ARG A 424 -19.85 16.31 7.64
C ARG A 424 -19.78 17.71 8.23
N ALA A 425 -20.08 18.75 7.46
CA ALA A 425 -20.10 20.13 7.94
C ALA A 425 -21.14 20.30 9.06
N ALA A 426 -22.35 19.75 8.89
CA ALA A 426 -23.40 19.84 9.90
C ALA A 426 -23.05 19.15 11.23
N VAL A 427 -22.38 17.99 11.20
CA VAL A 427 -21.99 17.27 12.42
C VAL A 427 -20.64 17.72 13.00
N TRP A 428 -19.88 18.55 12.27
CA TRP A 428 -18.53 18.95 12.63
C TRP A 428 -18.44 19.67 13.98
N PRO A 429 -19.31 20.62 14.34
CA PRO A 429 -19.21 21.30 15.64
C PRO A 429 -19.22 20.35 16.84
N VAL A 430 -20.11 19.36 16.81
CA VAL A 430 -20.24 18.32 17.85
C VAL A 430 -19.01 17.41 17.87
N LEU A 431 -18.63 16.86 16.71
CA LEU A 431 -17.51 15.92 16.63
C LEU A 431 -16.16 16.60 16.89
N SER A 432 -15.97 17.83 16.44
CA SER A 432 -14.73 18.59 16.65
C SER A 432 -14.50 18.75 18.15
N LYS A 433 -15.49 19.27 18.89
CA LYS A 433 -15.40 19.43 20.36
C LYS A 433 -14.94 18.13 21.03
N PHE A 434 -15.56 17.00 20.71
CA PHE A 434 -15.15 15.70 21.25
C PHE A 434 -13.71 15.32 20.86
N TYR A 435 -13.40 15.29 19.56
CA TYR A 435 -12.11 14.79 19.08
C TYR A 435 -10.92 15.70 19.38
N THR A 436 -11.14 17.02 19.54
CA THR A 436 -10.09 18.00 19.88
C THR A 436 -9.95 18.22 21.37
N ASN A 437 -11.05 18.28 22.12
CA ASN A 437 -11.03 18.78 23.50
C ASN A 437 -11.07 17.67 24.54
N THR A 438 -11.30 16.41 24.15
CA THR A 438 -11.22 15.29 25.10
C THR A 438 -9.76 15.04 25.47
N MET A 439 -9.41 15.36 26.71
CA MET A 439 -8.03 15.27 27.24
C MET A 439 -7.77 13.93 27.93
N THR A 440 -6.50 13.64 28.20
CA THR A 440 -6.11 12.48 29.02
C THR A 440 -6.23 12.81 30.51
N THR A 441 -6.72 11.86 31.32
CA THR A 441 -6.86 11.96 32.78
C THR A 441 -5.55 11.84 33.58
N SER A 442 -4.40 11.93 32.92
CA SER A 442 -3.09 11.74 33.57
C SER A 442 -2.77 12.93 34.47
N LYS A 443 -2.49 12.68 35.76
CA LYS A 443 -2.06 13.68 36.76
C LYS A 443 -0.71 14.35 36.45
N ASP A 444 -0.05 13.94 35.37
CA ASP A 444 1.26 14.43 34.98
C ASP A 444 1.10 15.77 34.24
N ARG A 445 1.43 16.88 34.91
CA ARG A 445 1.15 18.27 34.50
C ARG A 445 1.71 18.64 33.10
N ASN A 446 2.62 17.84 32.56
CA ASN A 446 3.28 18.07 31.27
C ASN A 446 2.71 17.28 30.06
N SER A 447 1.60 16.55 30.18
CA SER A 447 1.02 15.75 29.08
C SER A 447 -0.49 15.99 28.83
N HIS A 448 -0.94 17.24 28.83
CA HIS A 448 -2.28 17.60 28.36
C HIS A 448 -2.34 17.50 26.82
N GLN A 449 -2.45 16.28 26.29
CA GLN A 449 -2.66 16.04 24.87
C GLN A 449 -4.07 15.50 24.62
N PRO A 450 -4.72 15.87 23.50
CA PRO A 450 -5.99 15.29 23.10
C PRO A 450 -5.87 13.76 23.03
N ILE A 451 -6.77 13.05 23.72
CA ILE A 451 -6.71 11.59 23.88
C ILE A 451 -6.67 10.89 22.51
N HIS A 452 -7.49 11.34 21.57
CA HIS A 452 -7.61 10.74 20.24
C HIS A 452 -6.31 10.87 19.43
N ARG A 453 -5.63 12.01 19.54
CA ARG A 453 -4.33 12.24 18.91
C ARG A 453 -3.26 11.34 19.52
N LYS A 454 -3.19 11.29 20.85
CA LYS A 454 -2.24 10.43 21.58
C LYS A 454 -2.44 8.95 21.22
N LEU A 455 -3.69 8.48 21.19
CA LEU A 455 -4.01 7.10 20.81
C LEU A 455 -3.65 6.80 19.36
N ARG A 456 -3.86 7.73 18.42
CA ARG A 456 -3.48 7.56 17.01
C ARG A 456 -1.96 7.50 16.84
N GLN A 457 -1.22 8.39 17.48
CA GLN A 457 0.24 8.38 17.47
C GLN A 457 0.78 7.10 18.11
N SER A 458 0.23 6.71 19.26
CA SER A 458 0.63 5.49 19.97
C SER A 458 0.34 4.24 19.14
N ALA A 459 -0.80 4.18 18.44
CA ALA A 459 -1.13 3.09 17.54
C ALA A 459 -0.13 2.97 16.38
N HIS A 460 0.30 4.11 15.81
CA HIS A 460 1.33 4.10 14.77
C HIS A 460 2.68 3.58 15.28
N ILE A 461 3.14 4.07 16.44
CA ILE A 461 4.38 3.62 17.07
C ILE A 461 4.30 2.12 17.40
N LYS A 462 3.18 1.67 17.98
CA LYS A 462 2.98 0.26 18.32
C LYS A 462 2.90 -0.65 17.11
N GLN A 463 2.36 -0.17 15.98
CA GLN A 463 2.42 -0.92 14.73
C GLN A 463 3.86 -1.09 14.25
N GLN A 464 4.67 -0.01 14.28
CA GLN A 464 6.08 -0.11 13.90
C GLN A 464 6.87 -1.05 14.82
N GLN A 465 6.59 -1.02 16.12
CA GLN A 465 7.19 -1.92 17.10
C GLN A 465 6.75 -3.37 16.88
N ALA A 466 5.49 -3.62 16.56
CA ALA A 466 4.99 -4.96 16.24
C ALA A 466 5.64 -5.51 14.95
N ASP A 467 5.77 -4.68 13.91
CA ASP A 467 6.45 -5.06 12.67
C ASP A 467 7.95 -5.38 12.91
N GLU A 468 8.62 -4.62 13.79
CA GLU A 468 9.99 -4.88 14.22
C GLU A 468 10.10 -6.18 15.02
N GLN A 469 9.20 -6.40 15.98
CA GLN A 469 9.15 -7.63 16.78
C GLN A 469 8.92 -8.84 15.90
N LEU A 470 8.01 -8.75 14.93
CA LEU A 470 7.75 -9.83 13.98
C LEU A 470 9.00 -10.18 13.17
N ALA A 471 9.72 -9.17 12.64
CA ALA A 471 10.96 -9.41 11.91
C ALA A 471 12.03 -10.06 12.79
N LYS A 472 12.18 -9.60 14.05
CA LYS A 472 13.10 -10.21 15.02
C LYS A 472 12.74 -11.66 15.33
N SER A 473 11.45 -11.95 15.54
CA SER A 473 11.00 -13.33 15.76
C SER A 473 11.33 -14.23 14.56
N ILE A 474 11.18 -13.73 13.33
CA ILE A 474 11.56 -14.50 12.13
C ILE A 474 13.07 -14.78 12.12
N ARG A 475 13.91 -13.79 12.41
CA ARG A 475 15.37 -13.97 12.48
C ARG A 475 15.78 -15.01 13.51
N VAL A 476 15.20 -14.92 14.72
CA VAL A 476 15.44 -15.90 15.80
C VAL A 476 14.99 -17.30 15.39
N THR A 477 13.86 -17.42 14.67
CA THR A 477 13.38 -18.73 14.21
C THR A 477 14.23 -19.33 13.09
N CYS A 478 14.85 -18.51 12.25
CA CYS A 478 15.72 -18.98 11.16
C CYS A 478 17.20 -19.07 11.55
N ASP A 479 17.57 -18.54 12.72
CA ASP A 479 18.94 -18.28 13.15
C ASP A 479 19.78 -17.54 12.07
N ASP A 480 19.17 -16.56 11.41
CA ASP A 480 19.76 -15.80 10.31
C ASP A 480 19.41 -14.30 10.43
N GLU A 481 20.41 -13.43 10.24
CA GLU A 481 20.23 -11.97 10.19
C GLU A 481 19.49 -11.49 8.93
N LYS A 482 19.60 -12.23 7.81
CA LYS A 482 18.95 -11.93 6.53
C LYS A 482 18.10 -13.11 6.03
N PRO A 483 17.07 -13.51 6.81
CA PRO A 483 16.33 -14.74 6.56
C PRO A 483 15.63 -14.70 5.20
N THR A 484 15.69 -15.83 4.50
CA THR A 484 15.00 -16.05 3.24
C THR A 484 13.58 -16.55 3.51
N VAL A 485 12.59 -15.75 3.12
CA VAL A 485 11.16 -16.04 3.34
C VAL A 485 10.49 -16.39 2.01
N ILE A 486 9.94 -17.60 1.92
CA ILE A 486 9.15 -18.06 0.78
C ILE A 486 7.67 -17.99 1.16
N LEU A 487 6.93 -17.08 0.52
CA LEU A 487 5.52 -16.83 0.82
C LEU A 487 4.60 -17.43 -0.24
N GLY A 488 3.54 -18.05 0.23
CA GLY A 488 2.40 -18.39 -0.60
C GLY A 488 1.80 -17.16 -1.32
N ASN A 489 1.43 -17.32 -2.60
CA ASN A 489 0.84 -16.27 -3.42
C ASN A 489 -0.70 -16.17 -3.31
N TRP A 490 -1.35 -17.00 -2.50
CA TRP A 490 -2.80 -17.03 -2.41
C TRP A 490 -3.33 -15.71 -1.87
N SER A 491 -4.43 -15.30 -2.50
CA SER A 491 -5.12 -14.09 -2.11
C SER A 491 -6.62 -14.33 -2.18
N ALA A 492 -7.35 -13.71 -1.28
CA ALA A 492 -8.80 -13.72 -1.32
C ALA A 492 -9.38 -12.36 -0.96
N PRO A 493 -10.62 -12.07 -1.40
CA PRO A 493 -11.32 -10.87 -1.01
C PRO A 493 -11.44 -10.74 0.52
N MET A 494 -11.44 -9.49 0.98
CA MET A 494 -11.66 -9.17 2.39
C MET A 494 -13.03 -9.69 2.83
N ALA A 495 -13.02 -10.64 3.76
CA ALA A 495 -14.25 -11.15 4.35
C ALA A 495 -14.58 -10.36 5.62
N ARG A 496 -15.87 -10.10 5.85
CA ARG A 496 -16.34 -9.41 7.04
C ARG A 496 -15.84 -10.14 8.29
N TYR A 497 -15.30 -9.39 9.25
CA TYR A 497 -14.75 -9.86 10.54
C TYR A 497 -13.42 -10.63 10.51
N HIS A 498 -12.81 -10.82 9.34
CA HIS A 498 -11.47 -11.39 9.21
C HIS A 498 -10.43 -10.31 8.94
N GLU A 499 -9.19 -10.53 9.41
CA GLU A 499 -8.08 -9.69 8.95
C GLU A 499 -7.91 -9.85 7.43
N PRO A 500 -7.52 -8.78 6.72
CA PRO A 500 -7.09 -8.92 5.33
C PRO A 500 -5.90 -9.88 5.25
N ILE A 501 -5.92 -10.78 4.26
CA ILE A 501 -4.78 -11.65 3.95
C ILE A 501 -3.59 -10.77 3.61
N ARG A 502 -2.40 -11.16 4.08
CA ARG A 502 -1.18 -10.37 3.95
C ARG A 502 -0.70 -10.35 2.51
N GLY A 503 -1.04 -9.27 1.82
CA GLY A 503 -0.61 -9.01 0.45
C GLY A 503 0.69 -8.20 0.35
N VAL A 504 0.78 -7.39 -0.70
CA VAL A 504 1.96 -6.60 -1.09
C VAL A 504 2.57 -5.79 0.06
N GLY A 505 1.75 -5.13 0.88
CA GLY A 505 2.24 -4.28 1.98
C GLY A 505 3.03 -5.05 3.04
N PHE A 506 2.64 -6.30 3.31
CA PHE A 506 3.35 -7.17 4.24
C PHE A 506 4.70 -7.62 3.69
N ARG A 507 4.73 -8.00 2.41
CA ARG A 507 5.97 -8.39 1.72
C ARG A 507 6.97 -7.24 1.65
N ARG A 508 6.50 -6.01 1.36
CA ARG A 508 7.33 -4.80 1.40
C ARG A 508 7.86 -4.52 2.81
N MET A 509 7.07 -4.77 3.84
CA MET A 509 7.49 -4.60 5.24
C MET A 509 8.65 -5.55 5.56
N LEU A 510 8.52 -6.85 5.28
CA LEU A 510 9.58 -7.84 5.50
C LEU A 510 10.88 -7.47 4.77
N ARG A 511 10.76 -7.09 3.48
CA ARG A 511 11.90 -6.68 2.66
C ARG A 511 12.59 -5.42 3.22
N LYS A 512 11.82 -4.45 3.74
CA LYS A 512 12.35 -3.26 4.42
C LYS A 512 13.06 -3.60 5.74
N LYS A 513 12.67 -4.70 6.39
CA LYS A 513 13.29 -5.21 7.63
C LYS A 513 14.45 -6.16 7.38
N GLY A 514 14.90 -6.32 6.14
CA GLY A 514 16.10 -7.08 5.78
C GLY A 514 15.87 -8.54 5.38
N CYS A 515 14.63 -9.03 5.37
CA CYS A 515 14.32 -10.36 4.86
C CYS A 515 14.39 -10.41 3.33
N GLN A 516 14.92 -11.50 2.77
CA GLN A 516 14.74 -11.81 1.35
C GLN A 516 13.34 -12.42 1.16
N VAL A 517 12.57 -11.98 0.16
CA VAL A 517 11.17 -12.40 0.02
C VAL A 517 10.89 -12.90 -1.39
N TYR A 518 10.52 -14.17 -1.49
CA TYR A 518 10.13 -14.87 -2.71
C TYR A 518 8.68 -15.35 -2.63
N LEU A 519 8.09 -15.64 -3.80
CA LEU A 519 6.72 -16.17 -3.90
C LEU A 519 6.72 -17.62 -4.40
N ILE A 520 5.81 -18.42 -3.88
CA ILE A 520 5.51 -19.77 -4.35
C ILE A 520 4.07 -19.86 -4.85
N ASP A 521 3.84 -20.65 -5.89
CA ASP A 521 2.48 -20.91 -6.39
C ASP A 521 1.80 -21.98 -5.55
N GLU A 522 0.64 -21.67 -4.98
CA GLU A 522 -0.04 -22.53 -3.99
C GLU A 522 -1.01 -23.55 -4.61
N PHE A 523 -0.83 -23.92 -5.87
CA PHE A 523 -1.79 -24.77 -6.53
C PHE A 523 -1.90 -26.14 -5.84
N ARG A 524 -3.09 -26.43 -5.28
CA ARG A 524 -3.43 -27.66 -4.54
C ARG A 524 -2.59 -27.95 -3.29
N THR A 525 -1.77 -27.01 -2.81
CA THR A 525 -0.89 -27.24 -1.64
C THR A 525 -1.66 -27.56 -0.36
N SER A 526 -2.85 -27.00 -0.14
CA SER A 526 -3.69 -27.36 1.01
C SER A 526 -4.61 -28.58 0.77
N LYS A 527 -4.58 -29.16 -0.44
CA LYS A 527 -5.43 -30.30 -0.85
C LYS A 527 -4.64 -31.60 -1.04
N THR A 528 -3.35 -31.55 -1.28
CA THR A 528 -2.53 -32.76 -1.46
C THR A 528 -2.00 -33.22 -0.10
N CYS A 529 -2.06 -34.52 0.18
CA CYS A 529 -1.47 -35.08 1.39
C CYS A 529 0.06 -34.95 1.34
N PRO A 530 0.71 -34.29 2.32
CA PRO A 530 2.16 -34.13 2.30
C PRO A 530 2.96 -35.42 2.51
N ASN A 531 2.32 -36.47 3.03
CA ASN A 531 2.99 -37.74 3.32
C ASN A 531 2.95 -38.69 2.11
N CYS A 532 1.75 -39.03 1.63
CA CYS A 532 1.63 -39.98 0.51
C CYS A 532 1.70 -39.33 -0.87
N LEU A 533 1.63 -37.99 -0.96
CA LEU A 533 1.71 -37.17 -2.20
C LEU A 533 0.69 -37.50 -3.31
N THR A 534 -0.16 -38.49 -3.09
CA THR A 534 -1.19 -39.02 -4.01
C THR A 534 -2.59 -38.79 -3.46
N GLY A 535 -2.76 -38.87 -2.14
CA GLY A 535 -4.04 -38.68 -1.47
C GLY A 535 -4.52 -37.24 -1.48
N THR A 536 -5.83 -37.06 -1.57
CA THR A 536 -6.47 -35.75 -1.41
C THR A 536 -6.89 -35.55 0.05
N LEU A 537 -6.74 -34.33 0.55
CA LEU A 537 -7.15 -33.90 1.88
C LEU A 537 -8.56 -33.30 1.81
N LYS A 538 -9.48 -33.83 2.62
CA LYS A 538 -10.88 -33.37 2.69
C LYS A 538 -11.27 -33.00 4.12
N THR A 539 -12.15 -32.01 4.25
CA THR A 539 -12.81 -31.68 5.53
C THR A 539 -13.83 -32.76 5.87
N PHE A 540 -13.85 -33.20 7.12
CA PHE A 540 -14.73 -34.30 7.56
C PHE A 540 -15.45 -34.01 8.89
N LEU A 541 -14.77 -33.35 9.83
CA LEU A 541 -15.30 -33.09 11.17
C LEU A 541 -16.35 -31.98 11.15
N LYS A 542 -17.53 -32.24 11.73
CA LYS A 542 -18.52 -31.22 12.08
C LYS A 542 -18.33 -30.82 13.54
N VAL A 543 -18.39 -29.53 13.82
CA VAL A 543 -18.27 -28.98 15.18
C VAL A 543 -19.44 -28.05 15.47
N PRO A 544 -19.82 -27.85 16.74
CA PRO A 544 -20.79 -26.84 17.11
C PRO A 544 -20.39 -25.47 16.57
N ASN A 545 -21.35 -24.69 16.08
CA ASN A 545 -21.05 -23.41 15.47
C ASN A 545 -20.30 -22.50 16.46
N PRO A 546 -19.08 -22.04 16.12
CA PRO A 546 -18.25 -21.24 17.02
C PRO A 546 -18.86 -19.86 17.31
N ARG A 547 -19.93 -19.48 16.61
CA ARG A 547 -20.69 -18.24 16.84
C ARG A 547 -21.98 -18.59 17.60
N PRO A 548 -22.05 -18.38 18.93
CA PRO A 548 -23.20 -18.80 19.74
C PRO A 548 -24.54 -18.29 19.20
N TYR A 549 -24.60 -17.03 18.76
CA TYR A 549 -25.80 -16.41 18.19
C TYR A 549 -26.26 -17.03 16.85
N GLN A 550 -25.39 -17.77 16.14
CA GLN A 550 -25.76 -18.47 14.90
C GLN A 550 -26.22 -19.91 15.13
N ARG A 551 -26.02 -20.48 16.33
CA ARG A 551 -26.39 -21.86 16.65
C ARG A 551 -27.89 -22.14 16.47
N LYS A 552 -28.74 -21.12 16.67
CA LYS A 552 -30.19 -21.21 16.41
C LYS A 552 -30.52 -21.50 14.93
N LYS A 553 -29.76 -20.94 13.99
CA LYS A 553 -29.96 -21.13 12.53
C LYS A 553 -29.13 -22.26 11.96
N THR A 554 -27.94 -22.48 12.50
CA THR A 554 -26.98 -23.47 12.03
C THR A 554 -26.23 -24.01 13.24
N LYS A 555 -26.71 -25.14 13.77
CA LYS A 555 -26.19 -25.77 15.00
C LYS A 555 -24.73 -26.17 14.84
N GLU A 556 -24.39 -26.80 13.72
CA GLU A 556 -23.05 -27.32 13.44
C GLU A 556 -22.49 -26.78 12.12
N VAL A 557 -21.17 -26.67 12.05
CA VAL A 557 -20.44 -26.26 10.85
C VAL A 557 -19.27 -27.20 10.61
N LEU A 558 -18.86 -27.37 9.34
CA LEU A 558 -17.66 -28.12 9.01
C LEU A 558 -16.42 -27.40 9.55
N CYS A 559 -15.56 -28.16 10.23
CA CYS A 559 -14.25 -27.69 10.64
C CYS A 559 -13.34 -27.61 9.42
N HIS A 560 -13.12 -26.40 8.90
CA HIS A 560 -12.31 -26.21 7.70
C HIS A 560 -10.80 -26.36 7.93
N GLY A 561 -10.34 -26.15 9.17
CA GLY A 561 -8.92 -26.19 9.51
C GLY A 561 -8.35 -27.60 9.68
N LEU A 562 -9.21 -28.61 9.89
CA LEU A 562 -8.79 -30.01 10.06
C LEU A 562 -9.17 -30.83 8.82
N LEU A 563 -8.19 -31.50 8.24
CA LEU A 563 -8.32 -32.30 7.02
C LEU A 563 -7.95 -33.76 7.29
N LYS A 564 -8.60 -34.67 6.59
CA LYS A 564 -8.30 -36.11 6.58
C LYS A 564 -7.85 -36.53 5.18
N CYS A 565 -6.80 -37.35 5.12
CA CYS A 565 -6.35 -37.96 3.87
C CYS A 565 -7.35 -39.02 3.39
N THR A 566 -7.66 -39.02 2.09
CA THR A 566 -8.54 -40.02 1.47
C THR A 566 -7.82 -41.27 0.99
N ASN A 567 -6.48 -41.29 1.00
CA ASN A 567 -5.73 -42.46 0.54
C ASN A 567 -5.71 -43.52 1.66
N GLU A 568 -6.20 -44.71 1.34
CA GLU A 568 -6.27 -45.88 2.22
C GLU A 568 -4.88 -46.41 2.59
N LEU A 569 -3.91 -46.28 1.69
CA LEU A 569 -2.49 -46.61 1.97
C LEU A 569 -1.82 -45.57 2.88
N CYS A 570 -2.47 -44.43 3.10
CA CYS A 570 -2.03 -43.38 4.02
C CYS A 570 -2.76 -43.47 5.38
N MET A 571 -3.12 -44.70 5.77
CA MET A 571 -3.59 -45.06 7.10
C MET A 571 -2.41 -45.50 7.97
N GLY A 572 -2.33 -45.00 9.19
CA GLY A 572 -1.40 -45.53 10.19
C GLY A 572 -2.14 -46.51 11.11
N PRO A 573 -1.48 -47.57 11.61
CA PRO A 573 -2.04 -48.34 12.71
C PRO A 573 -2.14 -47.44 13.94
N VAL A 574 -3.32 -47.40 14.56
CA VAL A 574 -3.52 -46.78 15.87
C VAL A 574 -4.07 -47.84 16.79
N GLU A 575 -3.34 -48.09 17.87
CA GLU A 575 -3.79 -48.99 18.93
C GLU A 575 -4.87 -48.29 19.75
N VAL A 576 -6.08 -48.83 19.71
CA VAL A 576 -7.22 -48.40 20.52
C VAL A 576 -7.72 -49.65 21.22
N ASP A 577 -7.71 -49.66 22.55
CA ASP A 577 -8.15 -50.80 23.36
C ASP A 577 -7.47 -52.13 22.95
N SER A 578 -6.14 -52.09 22.73
CA SER A 578 -5.32 -53.24 22.30
C SER A 578 -5.68 -53.81 20.91
N VAL A 579 -6.44 -53.06 20.10
CA VAL A 579 -6.77 -53.41 18.70
C VAL A 579 -6.11 -52.40 17.76
N LEU A 580 -5.32 -52.91 16.81
CA LEU A 580 -4.72 -52.10 15.74
C LEU A 580 -5.81 -51.70 14.74
N THR A 581 -6.27 -50.45 14.82
CA THR A 581 -7.28 -49.91 13.90
C THR A 581 -6.62 -49.00 12.86
N PRO A 582 -6.91 -49.18 11.55
CA PRO A 582 -6.36 -48.32 10.51
C PRO A 582 -7.06 -46.95 10.57
N ARG A 583 -6.30 -45.90 10.90
CA ARG A 583 -6.81 -44.53 10.99
C ARG A 583 -6.13 -43.64 9.96
N SER A 584 -6.92 -42.99 9.11
CA SER A 584 -6.36 -42.10 8.09
C SER A 584 -5.70 -40.88 8.72
N ARG A 585 -4.53 -40.50 8.19
CA ARG A 585 -3.77 -39.35 8.70
C ARG A 585 -4.57 -38.05 8.59
N MET A 586 -4.44 -37.22 9.63
CA MET A 586 -5.09 -35.93 9.75
C MET A 586 -4.07 -34.81 9.76
N TYR A 587 -4.40 -33.70 9.11
CA TYR A 587 -3.53 -32.53 9.01
C TYR A 587 -4.29 -31.26 9.35
N ASN A 588 -3.63 -30.35 10.05
CA ASN A 588 -4.03 -28.95 9.99
C ASN A 588 -3.83 -28.45 8.54
N ARG A 589 -4.79 -27.69 8.02
CA ARG A 589 -4.78 -27.18 6.63
C ARG A 589 -3.54 -26.36 6.32
N ASP A 590 -3.19 -25.43 7.21
CA ASP A 590 -2.08 -24.50 7.00
C ASP A 590 -0.75 -25.27 7.08
N LEU A 591 -0.65 -26.26 7.98
CA LEU A 591 0.49 -27.18 8.06
C LEU A 591 0.65 -28.01 6.77
N ALA A 592 -0.44 -28.53 6.20
CA ALA A 592 -0.39 -29.27 4.94
C ALA A 592 0.11 -28.39 3.79
N ALA A 593 -0.31 -27.12 3.76
CA ALA A 593 0.15 -26.17 2.75
C ALA A 593 1.65 -25.92 2.83
N VAL A 594 2.19 -25.60 4.02
CA VAL A 594 3.63 -25.32 4.17
C VAL A 594 4.51 -26.55 3.98
N LEU A 595 4.06 -27.75 4.38
CA LEU A 595 4.77 -29.00 4.09
C LEU A 595 4.86 -29.23 2.56
N ASN A 596 3.81 -28.91 1.82
CA ASN A 596 3.82 -28.99 0.36
C ASN A 596 4.65 -27.88 -0.29
N PHE A 597 4.82 -26.71 0.34
CA PHE A 597 5.78 -25.70 -0.15
C PHE A 597 7.22 -26.23 -0.12
N ARG A 598 7.59 -26.96 0.95
CA ARG A 598 8.88 -27.63 1.06
C ARG A 598 9.06 -28.65 -0.08
N HIS A 599 8.04 -29.47 -0.37
CA HIS A 599 8.09 -30.42 -1.49
C HIS A 599 8.26 -29.73 -2.85
N ILE A 600 7.60 -28.60 -3.09
CA ILE A 600 7.76 -27.82 -4.31
C ILE A 600 9.18 -27.24 -4.40
N PHE A 601 9.70 -26.72 -3.30
CA PHE A 601 11.05 -26.14 -3.24
C PHE A 601 12.12 -27.21 -3.52
N HIS A 602 12.03 -28.39 -2.89
CA HIS A 602 12.93 -29.51 -3.16
C HIS A 602 12.85 -29.99 -4.61
N GLY A 603 11.65 -30.15 -5.17
CA GLY A 603 11.52 -30.51 -6.59
C GLY A 603 12.17 -29.48 -7.53
N LEU A 604 12.08 -28.19 -7.21
CA LEU A 604 12.77 -27.13 -7.96
C LEU A 604 14.29 -27.18 -7.78
N ARG A 605 14.77 -27.48 -6.57
CA ARG A 605 16.21 -27.57 -6.25
C ARG A 605 16.87 -28.79 -6.90
N ASP A 606 16.22 -29.95 -6.79
CA ASP A 606 16.79 -31.25 -7.17
C ASP A 606 16.55 -31.58 -8.65
N HIS A 607 15.42 -31.14 -9.20
CA HIS A 607 15.00 -31.51 -10.56
C HIS A 607 14.75 -30.31 -11.47
N GLY A 608 14.94 -29.08 -10.98
CA GLY A 608 14.70 -27.85 -11.75
C GLY A 608 13.24 -27.60 -12.11
N LYS A 609 12.30 -28.39 -11.58
CA LYS A 609 10.87 -28.35 -11.96
C LYS A 609 9.96 -28.52 -10.75
N THR A 610 8.86 -27.77 -10.72
CA THR A 610 7.80 -28.00 -9.74
C THR A 610 7.16 -29.38 -9.97
N PRO A 611 6.95 -30.20 -8.93
CA PRO A 611 6.28 -31.50 -9.10
C PRO A 611 4.91 -31.35 -9.76
N GLU A 612 4.58 -32.19 -10.73
CA GLU A 612 3.40 -32.04 -11.61
C GLU A 612 2.08 -31.88 -10.86
N ARG A 613 1.94 -32.55 -9.71
CA ARG A 613 0.76 -32.48 -8.84
C ARG A 613 0.46 -31.06 -8.31
N PHE A 614 1.47 -30.19 -8.30
CA PHE A 614 1.40 -28.78 -7.90
C PHE A 614 1.49 -27.83 -9.10
N CYS A 615 1.53 -28.33 -10.33
CA CYS A 615 1.53 -27.53 -11.55
C CYS A 615 0.08 -27.29 -12.06
N CYS A 616 -0.30 -26.03 -12.20
CA CYS A 616 -1.61 -25.66 -12.76
C CYS A 616 -1.66 -25.84 -14.30
N SER A 617 -0.52 -25.78 -14.98
CA SER A 617 -0.41 -25.69 -16.45
C SER A 617 -0.63 -27.01 -17.20
N GLN A 618 -0.35 -28.18 -16.60
CA GLN A 618 -0.48 -29.47 -17.29
C GLN A 618 -1.90 -30.06 -17.25
N LEU A 619 -2.72 -29.69 -16.26
CA LEU A 619 -4.13 -30.16 -16.19
C LEU A 619 -5.04 -29.50 -17.24
N ALA A 620 -4.60 -28.40 -17.87
CA ALA A 620 -5.31 -27.82 -19.01
C ALA A 620 -5.18 -28.68 -20.28
N ALA A 621 -4.16 -29.55 -20.37
CA ALA A 621 -3.93 -30.41 -21.54
C ALA A 621 -4.64 -31.77 -21.46
N VAL A 622 -5.10 -32.19 -20.27
CA VAL A 622 -5.72 -33.52 -20.04
C VAL A 622 -7.22 -33.43 -19.71
N ALA A 623 -7.73 -32.23 -19.39
CA ALA A 623 -9.16 -32.02 -19.08
C ALA A 623 -10.07 -31.95 -20.33
N THR A 624 -9.67 -32.54 -21.46
CA THR A 624 -10.54 -32.74 -22.63
C THR A 624 -11.29 -34.07 -22.61
N THR A 625 -11.10 -34.92 -21.59
CA THR A 625 -11.88 -36.16 -21.42
C THR A 625 -12.20 -36.40 -19.94
N ASP A 626 -13.48 -36.68 -19.69
CA ASP A 626 -14.14 -37.11 -18.45
C ASP A 626 -14.70 -36.10 -17.41
N GLU A 627 -16.04 -36.12 -17.40
CA GLU A 627 -17.06 -35.84 -16.38
C GLU A 627 -16.97 -34.60 -15.49
N GLN A 628 -17.69 -33.55 -15.92
CA GLN A 628 -18.06 -32.40 -15.12
C GLN A 628 -19.36 -32.67 -14.33
N GLN A 629 -19.26 -32.89 -13.01
CA GLN A 629 -20.42 -32.68 -12.12
C GLN A 629 -20.64 -31.18 -11.82
N PRO A 630 -21.90 -30.69 -11.81
CA PRO A 630 -22.20 -29.26 -11.84
C PRO A 630 -22.08 -28.60 -10.46
N LYS A 631 -21.28 -27.53 -10.37
CA LYS A 631 -21.23 -26.63 -9.20
C LYS A 631 -22.55 -25.86 -9.07
N LYS A 632 -23.42 -26.25 -8.14
CA LYS A 632 -24.62 -25.49 -7.73
C LYS A 632 -24.23 -24.08 -7.25
N LYS A 633 -24.50 -23.06 -8.08
CA LYS A 633 -24.52 -21.64 -7.69
C LYS A 633 -25.64 -21.42 -6.66
N ARG A 634 -25.30 -21.14 -5.40
CA ARG A 634 -26.25 -20.65 -4.40
C ARG A 634 -26.67 -19.22 -4.77
N LYS A 635 -27.88 -19.07 -5.33
CA LYS A 635 -28.60 -17.79 -5.44
C LYS A 635 -28.95 -17.31 -4.03
N THR A 636 -28.36 -16.22 -3.55
CA THR A 636 -28.86 -15.52 -2.37
C THR A 636 -29.90 -14.49 -2.81
N ALA A 637 -31.18 -14.82 -2.61
CA ALA A 637 -32.27 -13.86 -2.72
C ALA A 637 -32.09 -12.75 -1.67
N ARG A 638 -32.19 -11.51 -2.12
CA ARG A 638 -32.08 -10.30 -1.30
C ARG A 638 -33.49 -9.83 -1.00
N THR A 639 -34.08 -10.33 0.08
CA THR A 639 -35.37 -9.83 0.57
C THR A 639 -35.15 -8.46 1.22
N LYS A 640 -35.84 -7.45 0.68
CA LYS A 640 -36.03 -6.14 1.33
C LYS A 640 -36.89 -6.34 2.59
N LYS A 641 -36.40 -5.83 3.72
CA LYS A 641 -37.21 -5.15 4.75
C LYS A 641 -36.39 -3.95 5.19
#